data_AF-A0A926EG39-F1
#
_entry.id   AF-A0A926EG39-F1
#
_cell.length_a   1.000
_cell.length_b   1.000
_cell.length_c   1.000
_cell.angle_alpha   90.00
_cell.angle_beta   90.00
_cell.angle_gamma   90.00
#
_symmetry.space_group_name_H-M   'P 1'
#
loop_
_entity.id
_entity.type
_entity.pdbx_description
1 polymer ?
#
loop_
_entity_poly.entity_id
_entity_poly.type
_entity_poly.pdbx_seq_one_letter_code
_entity_poly.pdbx_strand_id
1 'polypeptide(L)'
;MEKVKESQGRYQFNFSWLWYIPIMIGVGIIPLIMRMTIVDITDQEYADLFNQVQIVDIFSQYKAGSILGIAAVMLIMLFLSFNKKDLKVDKVFKIMSIGVGIYLIFTILSGVLSQHQDIAWWGVADRAEGTVVLLAYIVMMYYTYYMVQKKENIQLILIPLGILTCIVAILGICQYVGKDIVLTTDFGKNLIVPEAYAQYREGLSGVHGPGKMYGTMYHYNYVGSFGALIVPIFLTLFLFMHNIKYRVVFGGLTVCGVIVLLGSTSRAGLIGAGLTSLVFVIVFCKRILKSWKWIVPIAGIGLIGVIVLNSALGGKLFARIPSLISDAIQLVQGPSEQEDFKQKLPIQGLQESENKVILKTSQGDMVIRSAGQEKAEDQTLIFQDIDGNVIPNILDGETYRFEDERFIHITIDRRTELSETASKWLVEYDKERIFYLGVEQDEVYYVNPITYERDVLEDPRRVGFYGKERLGSARGYIWSRSLPLLKDTLITGYGPDNYALYFPQDDYLGKWYAYGTTNMIVDKPHNLYLQIALNQGVVALVGFMILIGTYIVQSIKLYACRKGYSEFEIIGIAFFLGIIGYLGAGIFNDSVVSVAPIFWILLGTGMAVNFIIQKERRDYEKTLEHATILMKNKKHI
;
A
#
# COMPACT_ATOMS: atom_id res chain seq x y z
N MET A 1 2.84 41.47 -56.27
CA MET A 1 3.45 40.70 -55.16
C MET A 1 2.64 40.71 -53.86
N GLU A 2 1.46 41.35 -53.79
CA GLU A 2 0.61 41.35 -52.58
C GLU A 2 -0.50 40.30 -52.52
N LYS A 3 -0.74 39.53 -53.60
CA LYS A 3 -1.78 38.48 -53.63
C LYS A 3 -1.30 37.06 -53.31
N VAL A 4 -0.05 36.87 -52.87
CA VAL A 4 0.51 35.54 -52.56
C VAL A 4 0.72 35.31 -51.06
N LYS A 5 0.50 36.32 -50.20
CA LYS A 5 0.62 36.17 -48.73
C LYS A 5 -0.69 35.83 -47.99
N GLU A 6 -1.83 35.80 -48.68
CA GLU A 6 -3.14 35.55 -48.04
C GLU A 6 -3.56 34.07 -47.97
N SER A 7 -2.81 33.13 -48.54
CA SER A 7 -3.24 31.71 -48.60
C SER A 7 -2.55 30.76 -47.60
N GLN A 8 -1.59 31.21 -46.79
CA GLN A 8 -0.90 30.34 -45.81
C GLN A 8 -1.46 30.43 -44.37
N GLY A 9 -2.65 31.02 -44.19
CA GLY A 9 -3.23 31.33 -42.88
C GLY A 9 -4.39 30.43 -42.43
N ARG A 10 -4.51 29.18 -42.87
CA ARG A 10 -5.58 28.28 -42.41
C ARG A 10 -5.02 26.89 -42.09
N TYR A 11 -5.10 26.52 -40.81
CA TYR A 11 -4.66 25.26 -40.19
C TYR A 11 -3.17 25.16 -39.85
N GLN A 12 -2.69 25.94 -38.87
CA GLN A 12 -1.62 25.44 -38.01
C GLN A 12 -2.21 24.34 -37.13
N PHE A 13 -2.04 23.08 -37.53
CA PHE A 13 -2.34 21.94 -36.68
C PHE A 13 -1.41 21.99 -35.45
N ASN A 14 -1.98 22.31 -34.29
CA ASN A 14 -1.25 22.34 -33.04
C ASN A 14 -1.17 20.91 -32.47
N PHE A 15 -0.08 20.20 -32.78
CA PHE A 15 0.20 18.85 -32.30
C PHE A 15 0.69 18.80 -30.83
N SER A 16 0.57 19.88 -30.05
CA SER A 16 1.06 19.92 -28.66
C SER A 16 0.38 18.94 -27.71
N TRP A 17 -0.81 18.46 -28.04
CA TRP A 17 -1.50 17.43 -27.27
C TRP A 17 -0.81 16.06 -27.35
N LEU A 18 0.00 15.80 -28.40
CA LEU A 18 0.76 14.55 -28.54
C LEU A 18 1.73 14.35 -27.37
N TRP A 19 2.28 15.44 -26.83
CA TRP A 19 3.18 15.41 -25.66
C TRP A 19 2.50 14.93 -24.37
N TYR A 20 1.16 14.81 -24.36
CA TYR A 20 0.41 14.34 -23.21
C TYR A 20 -0.03 12.88 -23.34
N ILE A 21 0.14 12.24 -24.50
CA ILE A 21 -0.24 10.84 -24.70
C ILE A 21 0.41 9.92 -23.65
N PRO A 22 1.72 10.01 -23.35
CA PRO A 22 2.32 9.15 -22.32
C PRO A 22 1.70 9.37 -20.93
N ILE A 23 1.31 10.61 -20.61
CA ILE A 23 0.65 10.95 -19.35
C ILE A 23 -0.76 10.36 -19.31
N MET A 24 -1.51 10.47 -20.42
CA MET A 24 -2.85 9.90 -20.57
C MET A 24 -2.84 8.37 -20.42
N ILE A 25 -1.85 7.70 -21.02
CA ILE A 25 -1.67 6.24 -20.89
C ILE A 25 -1.30 5.89 -19.44
N GLY A 26 -0.36 6.62 -18.84
CA GLY A 26 0.08 6.39 -17.46
C GLY A 26 -1.03 6.53 -16.42
N VAL A 27 -1.93 7.49 -16.61
CA VAL A 27 -3.06 7.72 -15.68
C VAL A 27 -4.28 6.88 -16.02
N GLY A 28 -4.62 6.72 -17.30
CA GLY A 28 -5.91 6.15 -17.72
C GLY A 28 -5.86 4.66 -18.07
N ILE A 29 -4.72 4.16 -18.58
CA ILE A 29 -4.62 2.81 -19.17
C ILE A 29 -3.80 1.89 -18.29
N ILE A 30 -2.60 2.28 -17.86
CA ILE A 30 -1.71 1.42 -17.05
C ILE A 30 -2.42 0.79 -15.85
N PRO A 31 -3.21 1.53 -15.04
CA PRO A 31 -3.89 0.94 -13.88
C PRO A 31 -4.93 -0.12 -14.25
N LEU A 32 -5.43 -0.13 -15.48
CA LEU A 32 -6.41 -1.10 -15.99
C LEU A 32 -5.79 -2.36 -16.58
N ILE A 33 -4.47 -2.37 -16.80
CA ILE A 33 -3.80 -3.51 -17.44
C ILE A 33 -3.90 -4.73 -16.51
N MET A 34 -4.50 -5.80 -17.03
CA MET A 34 -4.55 -7.11 -16.43
C MET A 34 -4.20 -8.14 -17.49
N ARG A 35 -3.16 -8.93 -17.26
CA ARG A 35 -2.68 -9.92 -18.21
C ARG A 35 -1.88 -10.99 -17.48
N MET A 36 -2.27 -12.25 -17.66
CA MET A 36 -1.65 -13.40 -17.02
C MET A 36 -0.24 -13.65 -17.59
N THR A 37 0.69 -13.88 -16.68
CA THR A 37 2.01 -14.44 -16.93
C THR A 37 2.39 -15.39 -15.81
N ILE A 38 3.24 -16.36 -16.12
CA ILE A 38 3.92 -17.18 -15.10
C ILE A 38 5.30 -16.57 -14.91
N VAL A 39 5.67 -16.33 -13.66
CA VAL A 39 6.98 -15.77 -13.30
C VAL A 39 7.73 -16.83 -12.52
N ASP A 40 8.92 -17.17 -13.00
CA ASP A 40 9.86 -18.02 -12.26
C ASP A 40 10.48 -17.22 -11.11
N ILE A 41 10.49 -17.82 -9.91
CA ILE A 41 11.18 -17.24 -8.76
C ILE A 41 12.65 -17.63 -8.90
N THR A 42 13.51 -16.66 -9.18
CA THR A 42 14.95 -16.90 -9.35
C THR A 42 15.72 -16.93 -8.03
N ASP A 43 15.16 -16.31 -6.99
CA ASP A 43 15.77 -16.26 -5.66
C ASP A 43 15.34 -17.45 -4.81
N GLN A 44 16.31 -18.29 -4.41
CA GLN A 44 16.04 -19.54 -3.71
C GLN A 44 15.43 -19.31 -2.32
N GLU A 45 15.92 -18.33 -1.56
CA GLU A 45 15.38 -18.05 -0.22
C GLU A 45 13.93 -17.56 -0.30
N TYR A 46 13.60 -16.75 -1.31
CA TYR A 46 12.22 -16.36 -1.56
C TYR A 46 11.35 -17.55 -1.99
N ALA A 47 11.88 -18.44 -2.82
CA ALA A 47 11.17 -19.65 -3.25
C ALA A 47 10.86 -20.58 -2.06
N ASP A 48 11.85 -20.77 -1.18
CA ASP A 48 11.73 -21.59 0.03
C ASP A 48 10.74 -20.97 1.02
N LEU A 49 10.78 -19.63 1.21
CA LEU A 49 9.86 -18.92 2.10
C LEU A 49 8.39 -19.12 1.72
N PHE A 50 8.07 -19.07 0.43
CA PHE A 50 6.71 -19.24 -0.08
C PHE A 50 6.38 -20.69 -0.46
N ASN A 51 7.35 -21.60 -0.39
CA ASN A 51 7.29 -22.96 -0.90
C ASN A 51 6.75 -23.01 -2.34
N GLN A 52 7.23 -22.11 -3.19
CA GLN A 52 6.81 -21.93 -4.57
C GLN A 52 8.01 -21.58 -5.43
N VAL A 53 8.11 -22.21 -6.60
CA VAL A 53 9.14 -21.89 -7.62
C VAL A 53 8.59 -21.02 -8.76
N GLN A 54 7.26 -20.92 -8.86
CA GLN A 54 6.56 -20.14 -9.87
C GLN A 54 5.32 -19.46 -9.28
N ILE A 55 5.06 -18.23 -9.72
CA ILE A 55 3.87 -17.47 -9.37
C ILE A 55 3.09 -17.11 -10.64
N VAL A 56 1.78 -17.35 -10.60
CA VAL A 56 0.84 -16.84 -11.62
C VAL A 56 0.49 -15.40 -11.25
N ASP A 57 0.98 -14.44 -12.01
CA ASP A 57 0.60 -13.03 -11.86
C ASP A 57 -0.35 -12.59 -12.98
N ILE A 58 -1.34 -11.78 -12.62
CA ILE A 58 -2.29 -11.15 -13.56
C ILE A 58 -2.21 -9.61 -13.47
N PHE A 59 -1.70 -9.07 -12.36
CA PHE A 59 -1.92 -7.68 -11.98
C PHE A 59 -0.69 -6.80 -12.07
N SER A 60 0.52 -7.33 -11.93
CA SER A 60 1.69 -6.51 -11.61
C SER A 60 2.71 -6.44 -12.74
N GLN A 61 3.07 -7.57 -13.33
CA GLN A 61 4.16 -7.68 -14.30
C GLN A 61 3.92 -6.86 -15.58
N TYR A 62 2.77 -7.04 -16.23
CA TYR A 62 2.45 -6.26 -17.43
C TYR A 62 2.22 -4.77 -17.14
N LYS A 63 1.78 -4.42 -15.92
CA LYS A 63 1.73 -3.01 -15.48
C LYS A 63 3.14 -2.45 -15.37
N ALA A 64 4.05 -3.13 -14.66
CA ALA A 64 5.45 -2.74 -14.50
C ALA A 64 6.15 -2.58 -15.87
N GLY A 65 6.04 -3.56 -16.76
CA GLY A 65 6.59 -3.46 -18.11
C GLY A 65 6.05 -2.27 -18.90
N SER A 66 4.75 -1.97 -18.77
CA SER A 66 4.13 -0.80 -19.41
C SER A 66 4.60 0.53 -18.81
N ILE A 67 4.84 0.58 -17.49
CA ILE A 67 5.40 1.74 -16.79
C ILE A 67 6.81 2.02 -17.33
N LEU A 68 7.65 0.99 -17.44
CA LEU A 68 9.01 1.11 -17.99
C LEU A 68 9.00 1.59 -19.44
N GLY A 69 8.16 0.99 -20.29
CA GLY A 69 8.01 1.40 -21.69
C GLY A 69 7.55 2.86 -21.84
N ILE A 70 6.56 3.28 -21.05
CA ILE A 70 6.09 4.67 -21.06
C ILE A 70 7.13 5.64 -20.50
N ALA A 71 7.86 5.27 -19.45
CA ALA A 71 8.95 6.11 -18.94
C ALA A 71 10.07 6.28 -19.98
N ALA A 72 10.43 5.22 -20.73
CA ALA A 72 11.39 5.33 -21.83
C ALA A 72 10.89 6.28 -22.93
N VAL A 73 9.62 6.18 -23.32
CA VAL A 73 8.99 7.11 -24.28
C VAL A 73 9.02 8.55 -23.73
N MET A 74 8.71 8.74 -22.45
CA MET A 74 8.77 10.05 -21.80
C MET A 74 10.19 10.64 -21.82
N LEU A 75 11.24 9.84 -21.60
CA LEU A 75 12.63 10.30 -21.71
C LEU A 75 12.98 10.75 -23.13
N ILE A 76 12.62 9.95 -24.13
CA ILE A 76 12.84 10.29 -25.55
C ILE A 76 12.10 11.59 -25.89
N MET A 77 10.84 11.69 -25.51
CA MET A 77 10.03 12.89 -25.76
C MET A 77 10.55 14.11 -25.01
N LEU A 78 11.05 13.95 -23.78
CA LEU A 78 11.69 15.02 -23.02
C LEU A 78 12.95 15.52 -23.74
N PHE A 79 13.79 14.61 -24.24
CA PHE A 79 14.98 14.96 -25.02
C PHE A 79 14.62 15.73 -26.29
N LEU A 80 13.62 15.28 -27.04
CA LEU A 80 13.19 15.91 -28.31
C LEU A 80 12.48 17.26 -28.12
N SER A 81 11.74 17.43 -27.03
CA SER A 81 10.97 18.65 -26.74
C SER A 81 11.70 19.64 -25.84
N PHE A 82 12.93 19.33 -25.41
CA PHE A 82 13.63 20.13 -24.43
C PHE A 82 13.90 21.55 -24.92
N ASN A 83 13.38 22.50 -24.15
CA ASN A 83 13.59 23.92 -24.31
C ASN A 83 13.84 24.57 -22.95
N LYS A 84 14.98 25.28 -22.85
CA LYS A 84 15.41 25.97 -21.63
C LYS A 84 14.40 27.03 -21.15
N LYS A 85 13.63 27.63 -22.05
CA LYS A 85 12.62 28.66 -21.71
C LYS A 85 11.42 28.09 -20.94
N ASP A 86 11.15 26.81 -21.12
CA ASP A 86 10.01 26.11 -20.52
C ASP A 86 10.34 25.50 -19.15
N LEU A 87 11.61 25.61 -18.73
CA LEU A 87 12.08 25.15 -17.42
C LEU A 87 11.48 25.99 -16.30
N LYS A 88 10.78 25.30 -15.42
CA LYS A 88 10.20 25.85 -14.20
C LYS A 88 11.20 25.67 -13.07
N VAL A 89 12.14 26.60 -12.91
CA VAL A 89 13.17 26.50 -11.86
C VAL A 89 13.03 27.67 -10.90
N ASP A 90 12.63 27.36 -9.67
CA ASP A 90 12.69 28.28 -8.54
C ASP A 90 13.37 27.63 -7.32
N LYS A 91 13.43 28.37 -6.21
CA LYS A 91 14.03 27.87 -4.97
C LYS A 91 13.30 26.63 -4.43
N VAL A 92 11.98 26.55 -4.60
CA VAL A 92 11.17 25.44 -4.11
C VAL A 92 11.46 24.18 -4.92
N PHE A 93 11.47 24.29 -6.25
CA PHE A 93 11.82 23.21 -7.16
C PHE A 93 13.22 22.65 -6.85
N LYS A 94 14.22 23.52 -6.61
CA LYS A 94 15.58 23.07 -6.25
C LYS A 94 15.59 22.21 -4.97
N ILE A 95 14.85 22.60 -3.93
CA ILE A 95 14.77 21.83 -2.68
C ILE A 95 14.10 20.47 -2.92
N MET A 96 13.00 20.45 -3.67
CA MET A 96 12.33 19.21 -4.07
C MET A 96 13.28 18.30 -4.86
N SER A 97 14.04 18.86 -5.81
CA SER A 97 15.00 18.09 -6.60
C SER A 97 16.18 17.56 -5.79
N ILE A 98 16.62 18.26 -4.73
CA ILE A 98 17.60 17.71 -3.79
C ILE A 98 17.01 16.49 -3.08
N GLY A 99 15.78 16.57 -2.57
CA GLY A 99 15.10 15.42 -1.95
C GLY A 99 14.97 14.23 -2.89
N VAL A 100 14.58 14.48 -4.14
CA VAL A 100 14.51 13.44 -5.20
C VAL A 100 15.89 12.86 -5.50
N GLY A 101 16.93 13.68 -5.58
CA GLY A 101 18.30 13.22 -5.79
C GLY A 101 18.77 12.27 -4.70
N ILE A 102 18.52 12.62 -3.43
CA ILE A 102 18.80 11.76 -2.27
C ILE A 102 18.02 10.45 -2.40
N TYR A 103 16.70 10.53 -2.61
CA TYR A 103 15.84 9.34 -2.77
C TYR A 103 16.35 8.41 -3.88
N LEU A 104 16.66 8.95 -5.07
CA LEU A 104 17.16 8.20 -6.21
C LEU A 104 18.50 7.52 -5.94
N ILE A 105 19.47 8.28 -5.43
CA ILE A 105 20.82 7.77 -5.16
C ILE A 105 20.73 6.59 -4.20
N PHE A 106 20.00 6.73 -3.10
CA PHE A 106 19.89 5.66 -2.10
C PHE A 106 18.99 4.50 -2.54
N THR A 107 18.02 4.74 -3.41
CA THR A 107 17.27 3.65 -4.08
C THR A 107 18.21 2.80 -4.94
N ILE A 108 19.04 3.43 -5.77
CA ILE A 108 20.01 2.72 -6.63
C ILE A 108 21.07 2.02 -5.79
N LEU A 109 21.63 2.70 -4.78
CA LEU A 109 22.63 2.10 -3.89
C LEU A 109 22.06 0.87 -3.16
N SER A 110 20.83 0.95 -2.65
CA SER A 110 20.18 -0.20 -2.00
C SER A 110 19.91 -1.33 -2.98
N GLY A 111 19.57 -1.02 -4.24
CA GLY A 111 19.44 -2.03 -5.30
C GLY A 111 20.76 -2.73 -5.64
N VAL A 112 21.86 -1.97 -5.77
CA VAL A 112 23.19 -2.50 -6.07
C VAL A 112 23.78 -3.30 -4.90
N LEU A 113 23.57 -2.85 -3.67
CA LEU A 113 24.16 -3.44 -2.47
C LEU A 113 23.29 -4.54 -1.83
N SER A 114 22.12 -4.82 -2.41
CA SER A 114 21.24 -5.89 -1.91
C SER A 114 21.89 -7.27 -2.08
N GLN A 115 21.63 -8.16 -1.14
CA GLN A 115 21.97 -9.59 -1.26
C GLN A 115 21.13 -10.28 -2.33
N HIS A 116 19.85 -9.87 -2.47
CA HIS A 116 18.88 -10.43 -3.41
C HIS A 116 18.66 -9.45 -4.57
N GLN A 117 19.67 -9.33 -5.43
CA GLN A 117 19.71 -8.29 -6.47
C GLN A 117 18.59 -8.42 -7.51
N ASP A 118 18.21 -9.64 -7.90
CA ASP A 118 17.15 -9.85 -8.89
C ASP A 118 15.83 -9.24 -8.43
N ILE A 119 15.43 -9.53 -7.19
CA ILE A 119 14.25 -8.93 -6.56
C ILE A 119 14.46 -7.42 -6.38
N ALA A 120 15.65 -6.98 -5.94
CA ALA A 120 15.93 -5.57 -5.73
C ALA A 120 15.78 -4.71 -7.00
N TRP A 121 16.13 -5.26 -8.16
CA TRP A 121 16.06 -4.55 -9.44
C TRP A 121 14.66 -4.62 -10.06
N TRP A 122 14.03 -5.79 -10.06
CA TRP A 122 12.80 -6.06 -10.81
C TRP A 122 11.53 -6.13 -9.97
N GLY A 123 11.67 -6.38 -8.67
CA GLY A 123 10.58 -6.59 -7.73
C GLY A 123 10.15 -8.06 -7.65
N VAL A 124 9.38 -8.39 -6.62
CA VAL A 124 8.81 -9.74 -6.47
C VAL A 124 7.70 -10.00 -7.49
N ALA A 125 7.43 -11.27 -7.79
CA ALA A 125 6.57 -11.68 -8.91
C ALA A 125 5.17 -11.03 -8.93
N ASP A 126 4.54 -10.83 -7.77
CA ASP A 126 3.17 -10.31 -7.66
C ASP A 126 3.09 -8.80 -7.33
N ARG A 127 4.24 -8.10 -7.27
CA ARG A 127 4.30 -6.63 -7.08
C ARG A 127 5.06 -5.91 -8.19
N ALA A 128 6.16 -6.48 -8.66
CA ALA A 128 7.03 -5.94 -9.70
C ALA A 128 7.44 -4.48 -9.45
N GLU A 129 7.73 -4.11 -8.19
CA GLU A 129 8.08 -2.73 -7.80
C GLU A 129 9.55 -2.60 -7.37
N GLY A 130 10.44 -3.16 -8.20
CA GLY A 130 11.88 -3.06 -8.01
C GLY A 130 12.45 -1.67 -8.34
N THR A 131 13.78 -1.54 -8.19
CA THR A 131 14.54 -0.30 -8.43
C THR A 131 14.18 0.36 -9.76
N VAL A 132 14.12 -0.38 -10.87
CA VAL A 132 13.87 0.21 -12.21
C VAL A 132 12.49 0.87 -12.30
N VAL A 133 11.49 0.32 -11.64
CA VAL A 133 10.12 0.86 -11.62
C VAL A 133 10.07 2.12 -10.76
N LEU A 134 10.75 2.12 -9.60
CA LEU A 134 10.88 3.32 -8.77
C LEU A 134 11.57 4.48 -9.50
N LEU A 135 12.58 4.20 -10.34
CA LEU A 135 13.22 5.20 -11.20
C LEU A 135 12.24 5.73 -12.26
N ALA A 136 11.46 4.84 -12.89
CA ALA A 136 10.47 5.22 -13.89
C ALA A 136 9.40 6.16 -13.32
N TYR A 137 8.99 5.99 -12.07
CA TYR A 137 8.08 6.93 -11.40
C TYR A 137 8.62 8.37 -11.33
N ILE A 138 9.92 8.53 -11.04
CA ILE A 138 10.54 9.85 -10.99
C ILE A 138 10.61 10.49 -12.38
N VAL A 139 10.88 9.69 -13.42
CA VAL A 139 10.78 10.13 -14.81
C VAL A 139 9.38 10.63 -15.12
N MET A 140 8.34 9.87 -14.77
CA MET A 140 6.94 10.23 -15.01
C MET A 140 6.55 11.52 -14.30
N MET A 141 7.00 11.72 -13.05
CA MET A 141 6.78 12.94 -12.28
C MET A 141 7.43 14.16 -12.96
N TYR A 142 8.73 14.09 -13.28
CA TYR A 142 9.44 15.22 -13.89
C TYR A 142 8.99 15.51 -15.31
N TYR A 143 8.68 14.48 -16.10
CA TYR A 143 8.09 14.64 -17.43
C TYR A 143 6.78 15.44 -17.34
N THR A 144 5.89 15.04 -16.43
CA THR A 144 4.62 15.73 -16.22
C THR A 144 4.84 17.17 -15.73
N TYR A 145 5.77 17.37 -14.79
CA TYR A 145 6.15 18.69 -14.31
C TYR A 145 6.63 19.61 -15.44
N TYR A 146 7.43 19.06 -16.37
CA TYR A 146 7.94 19.78 -17.52
C TYR A 146 6.84 20.11 -18.53
N MET A 147 6.01 19.13 -18.89
CA MET A 147 5.00 19.30 -19.95
C MET A 147 3.85 20.22 -19.55
N VAL A 148 3.40 20.19 -18.30
CA VAL A 148 2.27 21.01 -17.83
C VAL A 148 2.67 22.49 -17.79
N GLN A 149 2.26 23.27 -18.80
CA GLN A 149 2.61 24.69 -18.92
C GLN A 149 1.40 25.63 -18.78
N LYS A 150 0.19 25.14 -19.04
CA LYS A 150 -1.03 25.95 -19.08
C LYS A 150 -2.24 25.20 -18.51
N LYS A 151 -3.26 25.95 -18.08
CA LYS A 151 -4.51 25.42 -17.52
C LYS A 151 -5.24 24.50 -18.50
N GLU A 152 -5.24 24.82 -19.79
CA GLU A 152 -5.98 24.08 -20.82
C GLU A 152 -5.48 22.64 -20.97
N ASN A 153 -4.24 22.37 -20.59
CA ASN A 153 -3.64 21.04 -20.73
C ASN A 153 -4.01 20.11 -19.56
N ILE A 154 -4.50 20.64 -18.45
CA ILE A 154 -4.87 19.83 -17.27
C ILE A 154 -6.02 18.86 -17.60
N GLN A 155 -6.89 19.20 -18.54
CA GLN A 155 -7.97 18.30 -18.96
C GLN A 155 -7.43 16.99 -19.56
N LEU A 156 -6.23 17.00 -20.16
CA LEU A 156 -5.56 15.81 -20.69
C LEU A 156 -5.07 14.87 -19.57
N ILE A 157 -5.15 15.28 -18.31
CA ILE A 157 -4.84 14.47 -17.13
C ILE A 157 -6.14 14.09 -16.40
N LEU A 158 -7.05 15.05 -16.23
CA LEU A 158 -8.32 14.83 -15.53
C LEU A 158 -9.30 13.93 -16.30
N ILE A 159 -9.33 13.99 -17.64
CA ILE A 159 -10.24 13.14 -18.44
C ILE A 159 -9.85 11.65 -18.31
N PRO A 160 -8.58 11.23 -18.56
CA PRO A 160 -8.17 9.85 -18.33
C PRO A 160 -8.40 9.38 -16.89
N LEU A 161 -8.11 10.23 -15.89
CA LEU A 161 -8.35 9.91 -14.48
C LEU A 161 -9.84 9.67 -14.20
N GLY A 162 -10.72 10.49 -14.78
CA GLY A 162 -12.17 10.34 -14.66
C GLY A 162 -12.67 9.05 -15.31
N ILE A 163 -12.18 8.73 -16.53
CA ILE A 163 -12.49 7.48 -17.23
C ILE A 163 -12.06 6.27 -16.40
N LEU A 164 -10.81 6.28 -15.90
CA LEU A 164 -10.30 5.23 -15.01
C LEU A 164 -11.22 5.06 -13.79
N THR A 165 -11.61 6.16 -13.16
CA THR A 165 -12.47 6.14 -11.97
C THR A 165 -13.82 5.49 -12.26
N CYS A 166 -14.44 5.81 -13.39
CA CYS A 166 -15.68 5.17 -13.82
C CYS A 166 -15.50 3.67 -14.07
N ILE A 167 -14.44 3.26 -14.77
CA ILE A 167 -14.18 1.84 -15.08
C ILE A 167 -13.94 1.05 -13.79
N VAL A 168 -13.09 1.55 -12.89
CA VAL A 168 -12.81 0.91 -11.59
C VAL A 168 -14.07 0.84 -10.73
N ALA A 169 -14.93 1.86 -10.75
CA ALA A 169 -16.20 1.84 -10.03
C ALA A 169 -17.15 0.77 -10.59
N ILE A 170 -17.28 0.67 -11.92
CA ILE A 170 -18.15 -0.32 -12.58
C ILE A 170 -17.65 -1.74 -12.27
N LEU A 171 -16.36 -2.01 -12.49
CA LEU A 171 -15.75 -3.31 -12.19
C LEU A 171 -15.88 -3.65 -10.69
N GLY A 172 -15.61 -2.68 -9.82
CA GLY A 172 -15.72 -2.82 -8.38
C GLY A 172 -17.15 -3.15 -7.93
N ILE A 173 -18.18 -2.48 -8.46
CA ILE A 173 -19.59 -2.80 -8.15
C ILE A 173 -19.91 -4.25 -8.54
N CYS A 174 -19.46 -4.70 -9.71
CA CYS A 174 -19.68 -6.06 -10.18
C CYS A 174 -18.99 -7.09 -9.25
N GLN A 175 -17.74 -6.84 -8.87
CA GLN A 175 -17.01 -7.64 -7.88
C GLN A 175 -17.70 -7.66 -6.51
N TYR A 176 -18.18 -6.51 -6.04
CA TYR A 176 -18.81 -6.38 -4.73
C TYR A 176 -20.07 -7.25 -4.61
N VAL A 177 -20.87 -7.36 -5.67
CA VAL A 177 -22.05 -8.24 -5.72
C VAL A 177 -21.73 -9.70 -6.03
N GLY A 178 -20.45 -10.07 -6.18
CA GLY A 178 -20.00 -11.42 -6.46
C GLY A 178 -20.00 -11.82 -7.94
N LYS A 179 -20.13 -10.85 -8.87
CA LYS A 179 -20.12 -11.06 -10.32
C LYS A 179 -18.87 -10.44 -10.94
N ASP A 180 -17.69 -11.04 -10.73
CA ASP A 180 -16.45 -10.51 -11.30
C ASP A 180 -16.40 -10.72 -12.82
N ILE A 181 -16.65 -9.65 -13.59
CA ILE A 181 -16.67 -9.71 -15.05
C ILE A 181 -15.33 -10.18 -15.63
N VAL A 182 -14.21 -9.80 -15.03
CA VAL A 182 -12.88 -10.03 -15.60
C VAL A 182 -12.40 -11.45 -15.33
N LEU A 183 -12.60 -11.97 -14.11
CA LEU A 183 -12.09 -13.29 -13.71
C LEU A 183 -13.10 -14.43 -13.79
N THR A 184 -14.40 -14.15 -13.92
CA THR A 184 -15.42 -15.22 -13.93
C THR A 184 -16.13 -15.40 -15.27
N THR A 185 -16.07 -14.44 -16.20
CA THR A 185 -16.71 -14.57 -17.52
C THR A 185 -15.71 -15.02 -18.59
N ASP A 186 -16.19 -15.75 -19.59
CA ASP A 186 -15.35 -16.19 -20.72
C ASP A 186 -14.74 -15.00 -21.47
N PHE A 187 -15.51 -13.92 -21.63
CA PHE A 187 -15.00 -12.68 -22.22
C PHE A 187 -13.80 -12.13 -21.44
N GLY A 188 -13.92 -12.02 -20.12
CA GLY A 188 -12.84 -11.52 -19.26
C GLY A 188 -11.62 -12.44 -19.25
N LYS A 189 -11.84 -13.75 -19.10
CA LYS A 189 -10.79 -14.77 -19.10
C LYS A 189 -10.02 -14.79 -20.42
N ASN A 190 -10.72 -14.69 -21.56
CA ASN A 190 -10.07 -14.62 -22.87
C ASN A 190 -9.28 -13.32 -23.09
N LEU A 191 -9.69 -12.22 -22.44
CA LEU A 191 -8.97 -10.94 -22.52
C LEU A 191 -7.66 -10.97 -21.71
N ILE A 192 -7.68 -11.53 -20.50
CA ILE A 192 -6.53 -11.48 -19.59
C ILE A 192 -5.60 -12.69 -19.72
N VAL A 193 -6.07 -13.85 -20.22
CA VAL A 193 -5.25 -15.06 -20.34
C VAL A 193 -4.76 -15.20 -21.80
N PRO A 194 -3.46 -15.03 -22.06
CA PRO A 194 -2.86 -15.32 -23.36
C PRO A 194 -3.20 -16.73 -23.86
N GLU A 195 -3.21 -16.92 -25.19
CA GLU A 195 -3.48 -18.25 -25.77
C GLU A 195 -2.45 -19.30 -25.33
N ALA A 196 -1.20 -18.88 -25.10
CA ALA A 196 -0.16 -19.74 -24.54
C ALA A 196 -0.51 -20.34 -23.16
N TYR A 197 -1.46 -19.74 -22.44
CA TYR A 197 -1.91 -20.15 -21.11
C TYR A 197 -3.40 -20.52 -21.09
N ALA A 198 -3.99 -20.86 -22.24
CA ALA A 198 -5.42 -21.15 -22.38
C ALA A 198 -5.93 -22.21 -21.37
N GLN A 199 -5.10 -23.19 -21.03
CA GLN A 199 -5.41 -24.26 -20.05
C GLN A 199 -5.75 -23.73 -18.65
N TYR A 200 -5.27 -22.54 -18.26
CA TYR A 200 -5.53 -21.97 -16.94
C TYR A 200 -6.86 -21.23 -16.84
N ARG A 201 -7.56 -20.98 -17.96
CA ARG A 201 -8.81 -20.20 -18.00
C ARG A 201 -9.89 -20.82 -17.11
N GLU A 202 -10.06 -22.14 -17.15
CA GLU A 202 -11.11 -22.83 -16.39
C GLU A 202 -10.87 -22.73 -14.87
N GLY A 203 -9.61 -22.78 -14.43
CA GLY A 203 -9.22 -22.68 -13.01
C GLY A 203 -9.29 -21.28 -12.41
N LEU A 204 -9.44 -20.22 -13.22
CA LEU A 204 -9.55 -18.85 -12.70
C LEU A 204 -10.90 -18.60 -12.02
N SER A 205 -10.82 -18.04 -10.82
CA SER A 205 -11.96 -17.57 -10.03
C SER A 205 -11.66 -16.18 -9.43
N GLY A 206 -12.66 -15.56 -8.81
CA GLY A 206 -12.49 -14.23 -8.20
C GLY A 206 -11.48 -14.25 -7.05
N VAL A 207 -10.59 -13.26 -6.99
CA VAL A 207 -9.51 -13.18 -5.98
C VAL A 207 -10.07 -12.98 -4.57
N HIS A 208 -11.19 -12.27 -4.46
CA HIS A 208 -11.84 -11.96 -3.19
C HIS A 208 -13.31 -12.37 -3.24
N GLY A 209 -13.84 -12.82 -2.09
CA GLY A 209 -15.27 -13.11 -1.95
C GLY A 209 -16.17 -11.86 -2.07
N PRO A 210 -17.49 -12.04 -2.20
CA PRO A 210 -18.45 -10.94 -2.29
C PRO A 210 -18.31 -9.91 -1.16
N GLY A 211 -18.56 -8.65 -1.47
CA GLY A 211 -18.46 -7.53 -0.52
C GLY A 211 -17.07 -6.88 -0.42
N LYS A 212 -16.14 -7.19 -1.33
CA LYS A 212 -14.84 -6.50 -1.47
C LYS A 212 -14.63 -6.05 -2.92
N MET A 213 -14.18 -4.80 -3.09
CA MET A 213 -13.78 -4.26 -4.39
C MET A 213 -12.26 -4.23 -4.51
N TYR A 214 -11.70 -4.85 -5.54
CA TYR A 214 -10.27 -4.77 -5.87
C TYR A 214 -10.00 -4.22 -7.27
N GLY A 215 -11.06 -4.01 -8.08
CA GLY A 215 -10.97 -3.50 -9.44
C GLY A 215 -9.94 -4.26 -10.25
N THR A 216 -9.00 -3.51 -10.82
CA THR A 216 -7.82 -4.03 -11.53
C THR A 216 -6.55 -3.95 -10.69
N MET A 217 -6.66 -3.66 -9.39
CA MET A 217 -5.56 -3.28 -8.49
C MET A 217 -5.18 -4.38 -7.49
N TYR A 218 -5.49 -5.65 -7.80
CA TYR A 218 -5.19 -6.88 -7.03
C TYR A 218 -5.84 -6.99 -5.63
N HIS A 219 -5.74 -5.94 -4.82
CA HIS A 219 -6.16 -5.93 -3.43
C HIS A 219 -6.99 -4.70 -3.09
N TYR A 220 -8.01 -4.89 -2.25
CA TYR A 220 -8.93 -3.83 -1.85
C TYR A 220 -8.25 -2.68 -1.08
N ASN A 221 -7.12 -2.93 -0.41
CA ASN A 221 -6.33 -1.85 0.21
C ASN A 221 -5.87 -0.81 -0.82
N TYR A 222 -5.38 -1.25 -1.99
CA TYR A 222 -4.90 -0.37 -3.06
C TYR A 222 -6.05 0.39 -3.74
N VAL A 223 -7.21 -0.24 -3.91
CA VAL A 223 -8.44 0.46 -4.33
C VAL A 223 -8.84 1.54 -3.33
N GLY A 224 -8.68 1.27 -2.03
CA GLY A 224 -8.86 2.26 -0.99
C GLY A 224 -7.91 3.45 -1.11
N SER A 225 -6.62 3.20 -1.35
CA SER A 225 -5.62 4.26 -1.60
C SER A 225 -5.96 5.08 -2.86
N PHE A 226 -6.41 4.42 -3.93
CA PHE A 226 -6.89 5.09 -5.14
C PHE A 226 -8.13 5.95 -4.86
N GLY A 227 -9.10 5.43 -4.10
CA GLY A 227 -10.26 6.19 -3.63
C GLY A 227 -9.87 7.43 -2.81
N ALA A 228 -8.91 7.29 -1.88
CA ALA A 228 -8.40 8.38 -1.08
C ALA A 228 -7.70 9.47 -1.92
N LEU A 229 -7.11 9.09 -3.05
CA LEU A 229 -6.49 10.00 -4.00
C LEU A 229 -7.54 10.76 -4.84
N ILE A 230 -8.53 10.07 -5.42
CA ILE A 230 -9.44 10.66 -6.43
C ILE A 230 -10.66 11.38 -5.84
N VAL A 231 -11.21 10.91 -4.72
CA VAL A 231 -12.38 11.53 -4.07
C VAL A 231 -12.15 13.00 -3.78
N PRO A 232 -11.07 13.41 -3.08
CA PRO A 232 -10.85 14.83 -2.79
C PRO A 232 -10.59 15.66 -4.05
N ILE A 233 -9.99 15.09 -5.10
CA ILE A 233 -9.78 15.79 -6.37
C ILE A 233 -11.14 16.14 -6.98
N PHE A 234 -11.98 15.15 -7.27
CA PHE A 234 -13.25 15.39 -7.94
C PHE A 234 -14.25 16.13 -7.06
N LEU A 235 -14.27 15.86 -5.75
CA LEU A 235 -15.12 16.60 -4.81
C LEU A 235 -14.77 18.09 -4.80
N THR A 236 -13.48 18.44 -4.76
CA THR A 236 -13.04 19.84 -4.78
C THR A 236 -13.47 20.52 -6.08
N LEU A 237 -13.29 19.85 -7.22
CA LEU A 237 -13.71 20.38 -8.52
C LEU A 237 -15.24 20.52 -8.62
N PHE A 238 -16.01 19.53 -8.14
CA PHE A 238 -17.47 19.57 -8.09
C PHE A 238 -18.00 20.76 -7.27
N LEU A 239 -17.40 21.00 -6.09
CA LEU A 239 -17.85 22.03 -5.16
C LEU A 239 -17.55 23.45 -5.64
N PHE A 240 -16.43 23.65 -6.35
CA PHE A 240 -15.89 24.99 -6.58
C PHE A 240 -15.73 25.42 -8.04
N MET A 241 -15.89 24.53 -9.03
CA MET A 241 -15.93 24.94 -10.44
C MET A 241 -17.16 25.80 -10.74
N HIS A 242 -17.01 26.87 -11.53
CA HIS A 242 -18.13 27.78 -11.83
C HIS A 242 -19.09 27.22 -12.87
N ASN A 243 -18.58 26.51 -13.89
CA ASN A 243 -19.38 26.00 -14.99
C ASN A 243 -20.21 24.77 -14.58
N ILE A 244 -21.54 24.86 -14.71
CA ILE A 244 -22.47 23.82 -14.31
C ILE A 244 -22.24 22.47 -15.02
N LYS A 245 -21.84 22.47 -16.31
CA LYS A 245 -21.58 21.23 -17.05
C LYS A 245 -20.42 20.46 -16.43
N TYR A 246 -19.33 21.15 -16.10
CA TYR A 246 -18.20 20.54 -15.41
C TYR A 246 -18.57 20.09 -14.00
N ARG A 247 -19.41 20.85 -13.27
CA ARG A 247 -19.89 20.42 -11.95
C ARG A 247 -20.69 19.13 -12.02
N VAL A 248 -21.61 18.97 -12.97
CA VAL A 248 -22.38 17.73 -13.11
C VAL A 248 -21.46 16.53 -13.36
N VAL A 249 -20.49 16.68 -14.27
CA VAL A 249 -19.49 15.62 -14.56
C VAL A 249 -18.66 15.28 -13.32
N PHE A 250 -18.08 16.28 -12.66
CA PHE A 250 -17.29 16.04 -11.44
C PHE A 250 -18.12 15.49 -10.28
N GLY A 251 -19.39 15.88 -10.16
CA GLY A 251 -20.31 15.29 -9.18
C GLY A 251 -20.54 13.80 -9.41
N GLY A 252 -20.75 13.38 -10.66
CA GLY A 252 -20.81 11.96 -11.02
C GLY A 252 -19.51 11.22 -10.70
N LEU A 253 -18.36 11.81 -11.04
CA LEU A 253 -17.04 11.25 -10.72
C LEU A 253 -16.77 11.18 -9.20
N THR A 254 -17.24 12.14 -8.42
CA THR A 254 -17.20 12.08 -6.96
C THR A 254 -18.00 10.90 -6.44
N VAL A 255 -19.21 10.67 -6.98
CA VAL A 255 -20.03 9.50 -6.60
C VAL A 255 -19.31 8.20 -6.92
N CYS A 256 -18.76 8.06 -8.13
CA CYS A 256 -17.93 6.89 -8.50
C CYS A 256 -16.74 6.71 -7.54
N GLY A 257 -16.00 7.79 -7.25
CA GLY A 257 -14.87 7.75 -6.32
C GLY A 257 -15.27 7.35 -4.90
N VAL A 258 -16.41 7.84 -4.40
CA VAL A 258 -16.94 7.48 -3.07
C VAL A 258 -17.36 6.02 -3.05
N ILE A 259 -18.00 5.50 -4.11
CA ILE A 259 -18.33 4.07 -4.23
C ILE A 259 -17.04 3.23 -4.17
N VAL A 260 -16.00 3.61 -4.91
CA VAL A 260 -14.70 2.93 -4.91
C VAL A 260 -14.06 2.96 -3.52
N LEU A 261 -14.00 4.13 -2.88
CA LEU A 261 -13.41 4.31 -1.55
C LEU A 261 -14.14 3.46 -0.50
N LEU A 262 -15.46 3.59 -0.41
CA LEU A 262 -16.26 2.91 0.60
C LEU A 262 -16.41 1.41 0.31
N GLY A 263 -16.56 1.03 -0.96
CA GLY A 263 -16.70 -0.34 -1.42
C GLY A 263 -15.41 -1.16 -1.36
N SER A 264 -14.23 -0.52 -1.39
CA SER A 264 -12.96 -1.17 -1.05
C SER A 264 -12.96 -1.68 0.40
N THR A 265 -13.68 -0.97 1.27
CA THR A 265 -13.69 -1.21 2.70
C THR A 265 -12.30 -1.14 3.38
N SER A 266 -11.32 -0.52 2.71
CA SER A 266 -9.94 -0.39 3.20
C SER A 266 -9.84 0.60 4.37
N ARG A 267 -9.21 0.19 5.49
CA ARG A 267 -8.91 1.10 6.62
C ARG A 267 -7.98 2.23 6.16
N ALA A 268 -6.97 1.91 5.35
CA ALA A 268 -6.02 2.87 4.83
C ALA A 268 -6.70 3.98 4.01
N GLY A 269 -7.60 3.60 3.10
CA GLY A 269 -8.35 4.57 2.29
C GLY A 269 -9.17 5.54 3.14
N LEU A 270 -9.87 5.02 4.16
CA LEU A 270 -10.69 5.83 5.06
C LEU A 270 -9.85 6.79 5.91
N ILE A 271 -8.69 6.35 6.41
CA ILE A 271 -7.75 7.21 7.14
C ILE A 271 -7.21 8.32 6.22
N GLY A 272 -6.83 7.99 4.99
CA GLY A 272 -6.40 8.96 3.98
C GLY A 272 -7.48 10.02 3.69
N ALA A 273 -8.74 9.59 3.54
CA ALA A 273 -9.87 10.51 3.38
C ALA A 273 -10.10 11.39 4.63
N GLY A 274 -9.93 10.84 5.83
CA GLY A 274 -10.02 11.58 7.09
C GLY A 274 -8.94 12.68 7.19
N LEU A 275 -7.68 12.34 6.93
CA LEU A 275 -6.57 13.30 6.91
C LEU A 275 -6.81 14.41 5.87
N THR A 276 -7.29 14.02 4.68
CA THR A 276 -7.61 14.99 3.62
C THR A 276 -8.75 15.92 4.01
N SER A 277 -9.75 15.41 4.73
CA SER A 277 -10.88 16.22 5.23
C SER A 277 -10.40 17.28 6.22
N LEU A 278 -9.45 16.93 7.10
CA LEU A 278 -8.81 17.90 8.01
C LEU A 278 -8.08 19.00 7.23
N VAL A 279 -7.28 18.63 6.22
CA VAL A 279 -6.56 19.61 5.39
C VAL A 279 -7.53 20.44 4.54
N PHE A 280 -8.61 19.86 4.04
CA PHE A 280 -9.67 20.57 3.32
C PHE A 280 -10.28 21.69 4.18
N VAL A 281 -10.57 21.42 5.45
CA VAL A 281 -11.08 22.43 6.39
C VAL A 281 -10.06 23.55 6.60
N ILE A 282 -8.78 23.23 6.76
CA ILE A 282 -7.71 24.23 6.87
C ILE A 282 -7.63 25.09 5.62
N VAL A 283 -7.67 24.47 4.43
CA VAL A 283 -7.59 25.21 3.16
C VAL A 283 -8.77 26.15 3.02
N PHE A 284 -10.00 25.65 3.16
CA PHE A 284 -11.21 26.43 2.92
C PHE A 284 -11.76 27.15 4.16
N CYS A 285 -11.00 27.26 5.25
CA CYS A 285 -11.46 27.72 6.56
C CYS A 285 -12.29 29.02 6.50
N LYS A 286 -11.79 30.06 5.82
CA LYS A 286 -12.48 31.37 5.69
C LYS A 286 -13.71 31.28 4.80
N ARG A 287 -13.68 30.45 3.76
CA ARG A 287 -14.81 30.26 2.85
C ARG A 287 -15.93 29.48 3.52
N ILE A 288 -15.58 28.46 4.31
CA ILE A 288 -16.52 27.68 5.13
C ILE A 288 -17.20 28.59 6.14
N LEU A 289 -16.45 29.37 6.92
CA LEU A 289 -17.00 30.31 7.89
C LEU A 289 -17.96 31.35 7.26
N LYS A 290 -17.67 31.80 6.03
CA LYS A 290 -18.55 32.72 5.29
C LYS A 290 -19.82 32.06 4.76
N SER A 291 -19.77 30.77 4.42
CA SER A 291 -20.81 30.08 3.64
C SER A 291 -21.47 28.93 4.40
N TRP A 292 -21.27 28.83 5.71
CA TRP A 292 -21.68 27.68 6.53
C TRP A 292 -23.18 27.37 6.42
N LYS A 293 -24.04 28.39 6.29
CA LYS A 293 -25.50 28.26 6.13
C LYS A 293 -25.91 27.44 4.90
N TRP A 294 -25.10 27.42 3.84
CA TRP A 294 -25.33 26.62 2.64
C TRP A 294 -24.57 25.29 2.66
N ILE A 295 -23.43 25.24 3.36
CA ILE A 295 -22.61 24.03 3.48
C ILE A 295 -23.30 23.01 4.38
N VAL A 296 -23.93 23.43 5.47
CA VAL A 296 -24.61 22.53 6.43
C VAL A 296 -25.70 21.69 5.76
N PRO A 297 -26.63 22.26 4.96
CA PRO A 297 -27.60 21.46 4.20
C PRO A 297 -26.97 20.48 3.22
N ILE A 298 -25.92 20.89 2.49
CA ILE A 298 -25.21 20.01 1.53
C ILE A 298 -24.53 18.84 2.25
N ALA A 299 -23.88 19.13 3.38
CA ALA A 299 -23.29 18.10 4.24
C ALA A 299 -24.36 17.17 4.82
N GLY A 300 -25.53 17.69 5.19
CA GLY A 300 -26.68 16.90 5.63
C GLY A 300 -27.21 15.95 4.55
N ILE A 301 -27.33 16.41 3.30
CA ILE A 301 -27.72 15.56 2.16
C ILE A 301 -26.66 14.48 1.91
N GLY A 302 -25.37 14.85 1.97
CA GLY A 302 -24.27 13.88 1.86
C GLY A 302 -24.33 12.82 2.96
N LEU A 303 -24.60 13.22 4.21
CA LEU A 303 -24.76 12.32 5.34
C LEU A 303 -25.94 11.37 5.15
N ILE A 304 -27.09 11.87 4.69
CA ILE A 304 -28.25 11.03 4.33
C ILE A 304 -27.85 10.03 3.25
N GLY A 305 -27.12 10.45 2.22
CA GLY A 305 -26.63 9.56 1.17
C GLY A 305 -25.74 8.43 1.71
N VAL A 306 -24.84 8.74 2.65
CA VAL A 306 -24.01 7.73 3.33
C VAL A 306 -24.86 6.80 4.20
N ILE A 307 -25.88 7.31 4.89
CA ILE A 307 -26.81 6.49 5.69
C ILE A 307 -27.59 5.52 4.79
N VAL A 308 -28.13 6.01 3.67
CA VAL A 308 -28.85 5.19 2.68
C VAL A 308 -27.91 4.13 2.09
N LEU A 309 -26.68 4.50 1.74
CA LEU A 309 -25.68 3.56 1.25
C LEU A 309 -25.34 2.51 2.33
N ASN A 310 -25.13 2.91 3.58
CA ASN A 310 -24.86 1.98 4.68
C ASN A 310 -26.03 1.00 4.90
N SER A 311 -27.27 1.48 4.79
CA SER A 311 -28.46 0.63 4.85
C SER A 311 -28.49 -0.36 3.68
N ALA A 312 -28.22 0.10 2.45
CA ALA A 312 -28.15 -0.77 1.27
C ALA A 312 -27.02 -1.82 1.37
N LEU A 313 -25.94 -1.52 2.10
CA LEU A 313 -24.82 -2.44 2.36
C LEU A 313 -24.99 -3.31 3.62
N GLY A 314 -26.20 -3.36 4.21
CA GLY A 314 -26.49 -4.20 5.38
C GLY A 314 -25.74 -3.76 6.65
N GLY A 315 -25.47 -2.46 6.79
CA GLY A 315 -24.82 -1.89 7.98
C GLY A 315 -23.30 -2.07 8.06
N LYS A 316 -22.67 -2.72 7.06
CA LYS A 316 -21.24 -3.05 7.06
C LYS A 316 -20.31 -1.83 7.10
N LEU A 317 -20.77 -0.68 6.64
CA LEU A 317 -20.00 0.58 6.62
C LEU A 317 -19.85 1.13 8.04
N PHE A 318 -20.95 1.29 8.77
CA PHE A 318 -20.95 1.86 10.12
C PHE A 318 -20.40 0.90 11.17
N ALA A 319 -20.51 -0.42 10.96
CA ALA A 319 -19.90 -1.42 11.84
C ALA A 319 -18.38 -1.25 12.00
N ARG A 320 -17.71 -0.56 11.06
CA ARG A 320 -16.26 -0.35 11.07
C ARG A 320 -15.83 0.92 11.81
N ILE A 321 -16.73 1.90 11.97
CA ILE A 321 -16.41 3.18 12.60
C ILE A 321 -15.83 2.99 14.01
N PRO A 322 -16.42 2.17 14.90
CA PRO A 322 -15.85 1.96 16.24
C PRO A 322 -14.42 1.43 16.20
N SER A 323 -14.12 0.47 15.30
CA SER A 323 -12.77 -0.08 15.16
C SER A 323 -11.75 0.92 14.65
N LEU A 324 -12.15 1.83 13.74
CA LEU A 324 -11.29 2.90 13.23
C LEU A 324 -10.98 3.95 14.30
N ILE A 325 -11.99 4.30 15.11
CA ILE A 325 -11.81 5.22 16.25
C ILE A 325 -10.89 4.57 17.29
N SER A 326 -11.10 3.29 17.60
CA SER A 326 -10.24 2.51 18.48
C SER A 326 -8.79 2.52 17.99
N ASP A 327 -8.54 2.21 16.71
CA ASP A 327 -7.20 2.24 16.15
C ASP A 327 -6.55 3.64 16.30
N ALA A 328 -7.30 4.71 16.00
CA ALA A 328 -6.79 6.08 16.09
C ALA A 328 -6.44 6.47 17.54
N ILE A 329 -7.27 6.08 18.51
CA ILE A 329 -7.00 6.31 19.94
C ILE A 329 -5.75 5.51 20.37
N GLN A 330 -5.67 4.23 19.99
CA GLN A 330 -4.54 3.37 20.34
C GLN A 330 -3.21 3.85 19.73
N LEU A 331 -3.21 4.49 18.56
CA LEU A 331 -2.01 5.10 17.97
C LEU A 331 -1.48 6.28 18.79
N VAL A 332 -2.36 7.06 19.42
CA VAL A 332 -1.98 8.24 20.21
C VAL A 332 -1.61 7.86 21.64
N GLN A 333 -2.24 6.81 22.18
CA GLN A 333 -1.85 6.27 23.47
C GLN A 333 -0.45 5.64 23.37
N GLY A 334 0.40 5.86 24.38
CA GLY A 334 1.70 5.17 24.47
C GLY A 334 1.55 3.65 24.53
N PRO A 335 2.57 2.87 24.16
CA PRO A 335 2.55 1.42 24.31
C PRO A 335 2.52 1.03 25.79
N SER A 336 1.87 -0.09 26.10
CA SER A 336 1.87 -0.67 27.44
C SER A 336 3.03 -1.67 27.53
N GLU A 337 4.23 -1.21 27.88
CA GLU A 337 5.44 -2.07 27.92
C GLU A 337 5.32 -3.26 28.88
N GLN A 338 4.36 -3.24 29.81
CA GLN A 338 4.07 -4.33 30.75
C GLN A 338 3.13 -5.41 30.18
N GLU A 339 2.45 -5.16 29.06
CA GLU A 339 1.56 -6.16 28.46
C GLU A 339 2.33 -7.06 27.47
N ASP A 340 2.62 -8.29 27.88
CA ASP A 340 3.09 -9.33 26.94
C ASP A 340 1.90 -10.08 26.34
N PHE A 341 1.82 -10.07 25.01
CA PHE A 341 0.74 -10.76 24.29
C PHE A 341 0.75 -12.27 24.54
N LYS A 342 1.92 -12.85 24.86
CA LYS A 342 2.06 -14.29 25.13
C LYS A 342 1.18 -14.75 26.29
N GLN A 343 0.99 -13.91 27.32
CA GLN A 343 0.11 -14.22 28.45
C GLN A 343 -1.37 -14.34 28.05
N LYS A 344 -1.74 -13.81 26.88
CA LYS A 344 -3.10 -13.87 26.33
C LYS A 344 -3.31 -15.11 25.43
N LEU A 345 -2.26 -15.90 25.19
CA LEU A 345 -2.33 -17.12 24.40
C LEU A 345 -2.53 -18.36 25.29
N PRO A 346 -3.24 -19.40 24.81
CA PRO A 346 -3.31 -20.68 25.50
C PRO A 346 -1.95 -21.37 25.60
N ILE A 347 -1.17 -21.37 24.52
CA ILE A 347 0.23 -21.79 24.49
C ILE A 347 1.10 -20.54 24.46
N GLN A 348 1.95 -20.39 25.48
CA GLN A 348 2.71 -19.18 25.77
C GLN A 348 4.16 -19.25 25.32
N GLY A 349 4.66 -20.45 25.01
CA GLY A 349 6.05 -20.66 24.64
C GLY A 349 6.47 -22.11 24.69
N LEU A 350 7.72 -22.32 24.28
CA LEU A 350 8.41 -23.59 24.36
C LEU A 350 9.77 -23.33 25.01
N GLN A 351 10.17 -24.18 25.95
CA GLN A 351 11.47 -24.11 26.59
C GLN A 351 12.15 -25.46 26.45
N GLU A 352 13.27 -25.48 25.74
CA GLU A 352 14.11 -26.66 25.62
C GLU A 352 15.02 -26.83 26.84
N SER A 353 15.25 -28.09 27.21
CA SER A 353 16.18 -28.53 28.25
C SER A 353 16.74 -29.90 27.86
N GLU A 354 17.83 -30.34 28.48
CA GLU A 354 18.43 -31.65 28.15
C GLU A 354 17.37 -32.76 28.19
N ASN A 355 17.19 -33.45 27.04
CA ASN A 355 16.27 -34.56 26.80
C ASN A 355 14.75 -34.26 26.98
N LYS A 356 14.33 -33.00 27.08
CA LYS A 356 12.92 -32.64 27.23
C LYS A 356 12.57 -31.27 26.68
N VAL A 357 11.32 -31.14 26.26
CA VAL A 357 10.70 -29.87 25.89
C VAL A 357 9.61 -29.53 26.91
N ILE A 358 9.60 -28.29 27.40
CA ILE A 358 8.55 -27.77 28.26
C ILE A 358 7.66 -26.88 27.42
N LEU A 359 6.42 -27.32 27.18
CA LEU A 359 5.37 -26.52 26.58
C LEU A 359 4.74 -25.63 27.65
N LYS A 360 4.97 -24.32 27.54
CA LYS A 360 4.40 -23.31 28.45
C LYS A 360 2.95 -23.04 28.08
N THR A 361 2.03 -23.20 29.02
CA THR A 361 0.59 -22.97 28.77
C THR A 361 -0.02 -22.05 29.82
N SER A 362 -1.19 -21.49 29.53
CA SER A 362 -1.94 -20.66 30.47
C SER A 362 -2.57 -21.44 31.64
N GLN A 363 -2.68 -22.76 31.53
CA GLN A 363 -3.37 -23.63 32.51
C GLN A 363 -2.40 -24.57 33.25
N GLY A 364 -1.09 -24.48 32.97
CA GLY A 364 -0.03 -25.28 33.59
C GLY A 364 0.95 -25.82 32.55
N ASP A 365 2.23 -25.93 32.91
CA ASP A 365 3.26 -26.37 31.96
C ASP A 365 3.20 -27.89 31.72
N MET A 366 3.42 -28.29 30.48
CA MET A 366 3.55 -29.70 30.07
C MET A 366 5.01 -30.00 29.73
N VAL A 367 5.58 -31.00 30.39
CA VAL A 367 6.89 -31.56 30.11
C VAL A 367 6.74 -32.74 29.14
N ILE A 368 7.42 -32.66 28.00
CA ILE A 368 7.42 -33.65 26.92
C ILE A 368 8.80 -34.26 26.83
N ARG A 369 8.90 -35.59 26.90
CA ARG A 369 10.16 -36.32 26.79
C ARG A 369 10.02 -37.60 25.97
N SER A 370 11.12 -38.09 25.41
CA SER A 370 11.17 -39.39 24.76
C SER A 370 11.03 -40.50 25.81
N ALA A 371 10.29 -41.56 25.51
CA ALA A 371 10.24 -42.76 26.34
C ALA A 371 11.52 -43.62 26.24
N GLY A 372 12.43 -43.29 25.32
CA GLY A 372 13.67 -43.99 25.04
C GLY A 372 13.50 -45.39 24.44
N GLN A 373 14.63 -46.03 24.08
CA GLN A 373 14.65 -47.30 23.33
C GLN A 373 14.11 -48.54 24.08
N GLU A 374 13.68 -48.43 25.35
CA GLU A 374 13.16 -49.58 26.11
C GLU A 374 11.77 -50.06 25.66
N LYS A 375 11.07 -49.29 24.80
CA LYS A 375 9.87 -49.73 24.06
C LYS A 375 10.13 -49.67 22.55
N ALA A 376 11.03 -50.51 22.09
CA ALA A 376 11.40 -50.63 20.69
C ALA A 376 10.23 -51.16 19.84
N GLU A 377 9.45 -50.24 19.28
CA GLU A 377 8.87 -50.29 17.92
C GLU A 377 8.24 -48.94 17.54
N ASP A 378 7.82 -48.12 18.52
CA ASP A 378 7.31 -46.76 18.32
C ASP A 378 8.05 -45.76 19.22
N GLN A 379 8.63 -44.70 18.65
CA GLN A 379 9.25 -43.60 19.39
C GLN A 379 8.18 -42.82 20.19
N THR A 380 7.69 -43.39 21.29
CA THR A 380 6.58 -42.83 22.08
C THR A 380 7.04 -41.65 22.95
N LEU A 381 6.16 -40.67 23.11
CA LEU A 381 6.36 -39.50 23.96
C LEU A 381 5.74 -39.74 25.34
N ILE A 382 6.40 -39.24 26.38
CA ILE A 382 5.86 -39.19 27.75
C ILE A 382 5.52 -37.74 28.08
N PHE A 383 4.31 -37.54 28.61
CA PHE A 383 3.77 -36.25 28.99
C PHE A 383 3.63 -36.15 30.50
N GLN A 384 4.15 -35.08 31.10
CA GLN A 384 4.08 -34.86 32.54
C GLN A 384 3.79 -33.41 32.88
N ASP A 385 3.28 -33.16 34.09
CA ASP A 385 3.29 -31.82 34.65
C ASP A 385 4.67 -31.46 35.23
N ILE A 386 4.79 -30.22 35.73
CA ILE A 386 6.04 -29.71 36.29
C ILE A 386 6.45 -30.40 37.60
N ASP A 387 5.50 -31.01 38.30
CA ASP A 387 5.71 -31.77 39.53
C ASP A 387 6.13 -33.23 39.23
N GLY A 388 6.15 -33.62 37.94
CA GLY A 388 6.58 -34.93 37.46
C GLY A 388 5.46 -35.98 37.44
N ASN A 389 4.20 -35.59 37.65
CA ASN A 389 3.06 -36.50 37.52
C ASN A 389 2.77 -36.74 36.03
N VAL A 390 2.46 -37.98 35.67
CA VAL A 390 2.10 -38.34 34.29
C VAL A 390 0.74 -37.76 33.94
N ILE A 391 0.66 -37.08 32.79
CA ILE A 391 -0.60 -36.55 32.26
C ILE A 391 -1.35 -37.69 31.54
N PRO A 392 -2.58 -38.03 31.95
CA PRO A 392 -3.39 -39.04 31.28
C PRO A 392 -3.64 -38.66 29.82
N ASN A 393 -3.34 -39.59 28.91
CA ASN A 393 -3.47 -39.42 27.48
C ASN A 393 -3.93 -40.71 26.81
N ILE A 394 -4.61 -40.54 25.67
CA ILE A 394 -5.04 -41.61 24.78
C ILE A 394 -4.28 -41.42 23.47
N LEU A 395 -3.62 -42.49 22.99
CA LEU A 395 -3.07 -42.55 21.65
C LEU A 395 -4.15 -43.11 20.71
N ASP A 396 -4.67 -42.26 19.83
CA ASP A 396 -5.67 -42.60 18.82
C ASP A 396 -5.01 -42.58 17.43
N GLY A 397 -4.60 -43.76 16.96
CA GLY A 397 -3.72 -43.88 15.80
C GLY A 397 -2.34 -43.29 16.08
N GLU A 398 -1.98 -42.22 15.38
CA GLU A 398 -0.71 -41.49 15.51
C GLU A 398 -0.84 -40.19 16.34
N THR A 399 -2.03 -39.92 16.89
CA THR A 399 -2.34 -38.68 17.59
C THR A 399 -2.55 -38.90 19.08
N TYR A 400 -1.78 -38.21 19.92
CA TYR A 400 -2.03 -38.11 21.35
C TYR A 400 -3.14 -37.09 21.64
N ARG A 401 -4.10 -37.51 22.46
CA ARG A 401 -5.17 -36.68 23.04
C ARG A 401 -5.10 -36.74 24.55
N PHE A 402 -5.39 -35.64 25.23
CA PHE A 402 -5.30 -35.54 26.69
C PHE A 402 -6.68 -35.55 27.34
N GLU A 403 -6.81 -36.27 28.45
CA GLU A 403 -8.03 -36.28 29.27
C GLU A 403 -8.01 -35.21 30.36
N ASP A 404 -6.82 -34.70 30.71
CA ASP A 404 -6.64 -33.61 31.66
C ASP A 404 -7.27 -32.33 31.10
N GLU A 405 -8.19 -31.71 31.86
CA GLU A 405 -8.90 -30.49 31.46
C GLU A 405 -7.95 -29.36 31.05
N ARG A 406 -6.73 -29.31 31.63
CA ARG A 406 -5.70 -28.31 31.30
C ARG A 406 -5.17 -28.43 29.87
N PHE A 407 -5.24 -29.63 29.30
CA PHE A 407 -4.57 -29.98 28.05
C PHE A 407 -5.53 -30.56 27.00
N ILE A 408 -6.84 -30.59 27.28
CA ILE A 408 -7.86 -31.19 26.41
C ILE A 408 -7.94 -30.57 25.00
N HIS A 409 -7.52 -29.31 24.86
CA HIS A 409 -7.46 -28.59 23.59
C HIS A 409 -6.17 -28.84 22.80
N ILE A 410 -5.20 -29.53 23.40
CA ILE A 410 -3.91 -29.85 22.78
C ILE A 410 -3.99 -31.24 22.14
N THR A 411 -3.49 -31.34 20.92
CA THR A 411 -3.23 -32.63 20.27
C THR A 411 -1.78 -32.67 19.80
N ILE A 412 -1.16 -33.85 19.87
CA ILE A 412 0.22 -34.06 19.42
C ILE A 412 0.22 -35.21 18.42
N ASP A 413 0.42 -34.87 17.15
CA ASP A 413 0.23 -35.78 16.01
C ASP A 413 1.58 -36.18 15.40
N ARG A 414 1.83 -37.48 15.24
CA ARG A 414 3.06 -37.99 14.61
C ARG A 414 3.01 -37.76 13.10
N ARG A 415 4.06 -37.18 12.55
CA ARG A 415 4.20 -36.84 11.12
C ARG A 415 5.39 -37.60 10.53
N THR A 416 5.20 -38.90 10.32
CA THR A 416 6.22 -39.80 9.76
C THR A 416 6.59 -39.45 8.31
N GLU A 417 5.72 -38.73 7.60
CA GLU A 417 5.95 -38.29 6.23
C GLU A 417 7.01 -37.18 6.07
N LEU A 418 7.42 -36.54 7.17
CA LEU A 418 8.28 -35.35 7.14
C LEU A 418 9.77 -35.64 7.24
N SER A 419 10.16 -36.84 7.66
CA SER A 419 11.57 -37.22 7.77
C SER A 419 11.73 -38.75 7.81
N GLU A 420 12.71 -39.26 7.08
CA GLU A 420 13.07 -40.69 7.10
C GLU A 420 13.90 -41.08 8.33
N THR A 421 14.53 -40.12 9.01
CA THR A 421 15.54 -40.36 10.05
C THR A 421 15.08 -40.01 11.47
N ALA A 422 14.17 -39.04 11.64
CA ALA A 422 13.68 -38.59 12.94
C ALA A 422 12.15 -38.51 12.97
N SER A 423 11.50 -38.96 14.05
CA SER A 423 10.05 -38.79 14.18
C SER A 423 9.72 -37.33 14.46
N LYS A 424 8.90 -36.73 13.59
CA LYS A 424 8.39 -35.38 13.77
C LYS A 424 7.00 -35.44 14.41
N TRP A 425 6.71 -34.49 15.28
CA TRP A 425 5.46 -34.40 16.02
C TRP A 425 4.91 -32.98 15.92
N LEU A 426 3.67 -32.85 15.49
CA LEU A 426 2.98 -31.58 15.36
C LEU A 426 2.15 -31.32 16.63
N VAL A 427 2.44 -30.23 17.33
CA VAL A 427 1.65 -29.74 18.45
C VAL A 427 0.57 -28.81 17.92
N GLU A 428 -0.69 -29.16 18.15
CA GLU A 428 -1.85 -28.37 17.76
C GLU A 428 -2.64 -27.88 18.99
N TYR A 429 -3.28 -26.73 18.85
CA TYR A 429 -4.27 -26.23 19.81
C TYR A 429 -5.56 -25.92 19.06
N ASP A 430 -6.67 -26.58 19.40
CA ASP A 430 -7.96 -26.45 18.69
C ASP A 430 -7.83 -26.58 17.16
N LYS A 431 -6.97 -27.51 16.70
CA LYS A 431 -6.62 -27.77 15.28
C LYS A 431 -5.76 -26.70 14.60
N GLU A 432 -5.33 -25.67 15.30
CA GLU A 432 -4.30 -24.75 14.80
C GLU A 432 -2.92 -25.34 15.05
N ARG A 433 -2.07 -25.34 14.02
CA ARG A 433 -0.70 -25.88 14.08
C ARG A 433 0.21 -24.90 14.80
N ILE A 434 0.80 -25.28 15.92
CA ILE A 434 1.56 -24.35 16.77
C ILE A 434 3.07 -24.56 16.63
N PHE A 435 3.57 -25.76 16.96
CA PHE A 435 4.99 -26.09 16.93
C PHE A 435 5.20 -27.47 16.32
N TYR A 436 6.40 -27.70 15.77
CA TYR A 436 6.87 -29.04 15.46
C TYR A 436 7.97 -29.42 16.44
N LEU A 437 7.94 -30.67 16.87
CA LEU A 437 8.96 -31.29 17.71
C LEU A 437 9.64 -32.41 16.92
N GLY A 438 10.94 -32.53 17.08
CA GLY A 438 11.72 -33.66 16.62
C GLY A 438 12.04 -34.58 17.78
N VAL A 439 11.98 -35.88 17.53
CA VAL A 439 12.47 -36.90 18.45
C VAL A 439 13.56 -37.67 17.74
N GLU A 440 14.75 -37.63 18.32
CA GLU A 440 15.90 -38.39 17.84
C GLU A 440 16.62 -38.99 19.03
N GLN A 441 16.78 -40.32 19.01
CA GLN A 441 17.26 -41.09 20.17
C GLN A 441 16.37 -40.82 21.41
N ASP A 442 16.91 -40.10 22.40
CA ASP A 442 16.24 -39.74 23.66
C ASP A 442 16.00 -38.22 23.79
N GLU A 443 16.36 -37.43 22.76
CA GLU A 443 16.16 -35.99 22.76
C GLU A 443 14.83 -35.62 22.12
N VAL A 444 14.14 -34.66 22.74
CA VAL A 444 13.03 -33.93 22.15
C VAL A 444 13.48 -32.49 21.95
N TYR A 445 13.29 -31.95 20.75
CA TYR A 445 13.74 -30.61 20.39
C TYR A 445 12.73 -29.91 19.48
N TYR A 446 12.76 -28.58 19.42
CA TYR A 446 11.95 -27.81 18.48
C TYR A 446 12.46 -27.99 17.05
N VAL A 447 11.51 -28.06 16.12
CA VAL A 447 11.77 -28.23 14.70
C VAL A 447 11.16 -27.07 13.94
N ASN A 448 11.92 -26.52 13.00
CA ASN A 448 11.44 -25.50 12.09
C ASN A 448 10.28 -26.07 11.24
N PRO A 449 9.11 -25.41 11.20
CA PRO A 449 7.93 -25.90 10.47
C PRO A 449 8.06 -25.91 8.95
N ILE A 450 9.09 -25.26 8.39
CA ILE A 450 9.34 -25.18 6.95
C ILE A 450 10.41 -26.19 6.54
N THR A 451 11.59 -26.14 7.18
CA THR A 451 12.71 -27.03 6.81
C THR A 451 12.63 -28.40 7.47
N TYR A 452 11.86 -28.53 8.55
CA TYR A 452 11.80 -29.71 9.42
C TYR A 452 13.12 -30.10 10.08
N GLU A 453 14.09 -29.18 10.08
CA GLU A 453 15.38 -29.33 10.77
C GLU A 453 15.30 -28.83 12.23
N ARG A 454 16.25 -29.27 13.07
CA ARG A 454 16.38 -28.80 14.45
C ARG A 454 16.68 -27.29 14.44
N ASP A 455 15.95 -26.54 15.25
CA ASP A 455 16.06 -25.08 15.30
C ASP A 455 15.88 -24.59 16.74
N VAL A 456 16.12 -23.30 17.01
CA VAL A 456 15.90 -22.69 18.32
C VAL A 456 14.78 -21.65 18.18
N LEU A 457 13.75 -21.77 19.01
CA LEU A 457 12.68 -20.80 19.04
C LEU A 457 13.16 -19.50 19.72
N GLU A 458 13.58 -18.53 18.92
CA GLU A 458 13.96 -17.20 19.40
C GLU A 458 12.80 -16.20 19.25
N ASP A 459 12.59 -15.38 20.28
CA ASP A 459 11.67 -14.26 20.16
C ASP A 459 12.32 -13.14 19.35
N PRO A 460 11.68 -12.63 18.29
CA PRO A 460 12.24 -11.52 17.57
C PRO A 460 12.31 -10.29 18.46
N ARG A 461 13.26 -9.41 18.14
CA ARG A 461 13.29 -8.09 18.74
C ARG A 461 12.00 -7.33 18.38
N ARG A 462 11.44 -6.64 19.38
CA ARG A 462 10.22 -5.84 19.26
C ARG A 462 10.48 -4.43 19.78
N VAL A 463 9.93 -3.41 19.12
CA VAL A 463 9.97 -2.01 19.57
C VAL A 463 8.63 -1.34 19.29
N GLY A 464 8.01 -0.77 20.33
CA GLY A 464 6.71 -0.12 20.21
C GLY A 464 5.53 -1.10 20.02
N PHE A 465 4.31 -0.57 20.08
CA PHE A 465 3.06 -1.33 19.89
C PHE A 465 2.84 -2.55 20.83
N TYR A 466 3.52 -2.62 21.97
CA TYR A 466 3.23 -3.62 23.01
C TYR A 466 1.76 -3.56 23.45
N GLY A 467 1.10 -4.72 23.43
CA GLY A 467 -0.33 -4.87 23.72
C GLY A 467 -1.25 -4.40 22.59
N LYS A 468 -0.69 -3.90 21.47
CA LYS A 468 -1.40 -3.32 20.31
C LYS A 468 -1.08 -4.06 19.02
N GLU A 469 -0.67 -5.31 19.09
CA GLU A 469 -0.25 -6.10 17.93
C GLU A 469 -1.38 -6.24 16.89
N ARG A 470 -2.64 -6.31 17.33
CA ARG A 470 -3.83 -6.41 16.45
C ARG A 470 -4.25 -5.08 15.80
N LEU A 471 -3.61 -3.96 16.17
CA LEU A 471 -3.96 -2.62 15.70
C LEU A 471 -3.98 -2.54 14.17
N GLY A 472 -5.00 -1.89 13.62
CA GLY A 472 -5.10 -1.66 12.18
C GLY A 472 -5.32 -2.91 11.35
N SER A 473 -5.73 -4.04 11.94
CA SER A 473 -5.64 -5.40 11.34
C SER A 473 -4.18 -5.83 11.20
N ALA A 474 -3.57 -6.13 12.35
CA ALA A 474 -2.21 -6.65 12.53
C ALA A 474 -1.03 -5.73 12.12
N ARG A 475 -1.27 -4.45 11.79
CA ARG A 475 -0.15 -3.53 11.49
C ARG A 475 0.71 -3.25 12.71
N GLY A 476 0.13 -3.21 13.91
CA GLY A 476 0.91 -3.03 15.15
C GLY A 476 1.96 -4.14 15.33
N TYR A 477 1.57 -5.39 15.05
CA TYR A 477 2.47 -6.54 15.03
C TYR A 477 3.60 -6.33 14.02
N ILE A 478 3.26 -6.10 12.76
CA ILE A 478 4.22 -5.93 11.67
C ILE A 478 5.20 -4.80 12.00
N TRP A 479 4.70 -3.63 12.40
CA TRP A 479 5.54 -2.47 12.70
C TRP A 479 6.45 -2.68 13.90
N SER A 480 5.99 -3.34 14.96
CA SER A 480 6.81 -3.62 16.13
C SER A 480 8.04 -4.48 15.84
N ARG A 481 7.96 -5.38 14.85
CA ARG A 481 9.08 -6.22 14.38
C ARG A 481 9.87 -5.57 13.25
N SER A 482 9.26 -4.64 12.52
CA SER A 482 9.91 -3.88 11.44
C SER A 482 10.81 -2.76 11.96
N LEU A 483 10.40 -2.09 13.04
CA LEU A 483 11.16 -0.97 13.62
C LEU A 483 12.59 -1.34 14.06
N PRO A 484 12.83 -2.51 14.70
CA PRO A 484 14.18 -2.99 14.98
C PRO A 484 15.09 -3.12 13.76
N LEU A 485 14.56 -3.55 12.61
CA LEU A 485 15.33 -3.74 11.37
C LEU A 485 15.90 -2.42 10.82
N LEU A 486 15.34 -1.27 11.21
CA LEU A 486 15.84 0.05 10.79
C LEU A 486 17.28 0.32 11.24
N LYS A 487 17.81 -0.43 12.21
CA LYS A 487 19.21 -0.30 12.65
C LYS A 487 20.19 -0.68 11.55
N ASP A 488 19.81 -1.64 10.72
CA ASP A 488 20.64 -2.13 9.62
C ASP A 488 20.41 -1.32 8.34
N THR A 489 19.31 -0.56 8.28
CA THR A 489 18.91 0.21 7.09
C THR A 489 19.04 1.73 7.24
N LEU A 490 19.87 2.21 8.19
CA LEU A 490 20.04 3.65 8.43
C LEU A 490 20.53 4.40 7.18
N ILE A 491 21.49 3.83 6.44
CA ILE A 491 22.10 4.45 5.26
C ILE A 491 21.47 3.87 3.99
N THR A 492 21.72 2.60 3.69
CA THR A 492 21.14 1.84 2.57
C THR A 492 20.16 0.80 3.10
N GLY A 493 19.10 0.51 2.36
CA GLY A 493 18.15 -0.53 2.71
C GLY A 493 18.53 -1.90 2.17
N TYR A 494 17.66 -2.88 2.43
CA TYR A 494 17.80 -4.26 1.96
C TYR A 494 17.60 -4.44 0.43
N GLY A 495 17.24 -3.37 -0.27
CA GLY A 495 16.85 -3.39 -1.68
C GLY A 495 15.33 -3.30 -1.84
N PRO A 496 14.82 -2.61 -2.89
CA PRO A 496 13.41 -2.61 -3.23
C PRO A 496 12.81 -4.02 -3.23
N ASP A 497 11.59 -4.14 -2.68
CA ASP A 497 10.82 -5.38 -2.61
C ASP A 497 11.36 -6.56 -1.75
N ASN A 498 12.55 -6.45 -1.12
CA ASN A 498 13.14 -7.54 -0.34
C ASN A 498 12.64 -7.72 1.10
N TYR A 499 11.74 -6.87 1.58
CA TYR A 499 11.28 -6.87 2.98
C TYR A 499 10.92 -8.26 3.55
N ALA A 500 10.26 -9.11 2.76
CA ALA A 500 9.79 -10.43 3.22
C ALA A 500 10.92 -11.35 3.72
N LEU A 501 12.12 -11.22 3.12
CA LEU A 501 13.30 -12.03 3.41
C LEU A 501 13.99 -11.63 4.72
N TYR A 502 13.78 -10.39 5.17
CA TYR A 502 14.42 -9.85 6.38
C TYR A 502 13.46 -9.73 7.56
N PHE A 503 12.14 -9.83 7.32
CA PHE A 503 11.17 -9.85 8.41
C PHE A 503 11.31 -11.17 9.20
N PRO A 504 11.25 -11.15 10.55
CA PRO A 504 11.32 -12.39 11.35
C PRO A 504 10.05 -13.23 11.16
N GLN A 505 10.10 -14.18 10.21
CA GLN A 505 8.98 -15.07 9.86
C GLN A 505 8.77 -16.18 10.89
N ASP A 506 9.72 -16.39 11.79
CA ASP A 506 9.75 -17.39 12.86
C ASP A 506 9.00 -16.98 14.14
N ASP A 507 8.40 -15.79 14.18
CA ASP A 507 7.56 -15.34 15.32
C ASP A 507 6.16 -16.00 15.29
N TYR A 508 6.10 -17.32 15.45
CA TYR A 508 4.88 -18.12 15.34
C TYR A 508 3.80 -17.68 16.33
N LEU A 509 4.16 -17.46 17.59
CA LEU A 509 3.21 -17.02 18.63
C LEU A 509 2.72 -15.60 18.36
N GLY A 510 3.60 -14.69 17.92
CA GLY A 510 3.19 -13.34 17.54
C GLY A 510 2.23 -13.34 16.35
N LYS A 511 2.49 -14.18 15.34
CA LYS A 511 1.58 -14.38 14.21
C LYS A 511 0.26 -15.00 14.65
N TRP A 512 0.28 -16.01 15.52
CA TRP A 512 -0.94 -16.63 16.03
C TRP A 512 -1.79 -15.61 16.80
N TYR A 513 -1.17 -14.79 17.64
CA TYR A 513 -1.88 -13.72 18.34
C TYR A 513 -2.44 -12.67 17.38
N ALA A 514 -1.66 -12.22 16.39
CA ALA A 514 -2.03 -11.13 15.49
C ALA A 514 -3.04 -11.53 14.40
N TYR A 515 -2.89 -12.73 13.82
CA TYR A 515 -3.64 -13.22 12.66
C TYR A 515 -4.57 -14.39 12.96
N GLY A 516 -4.42 -15.04 14.12
CA GLY A 516 -5.13 -16.28 14.42
C GLY A 516 -4.51 -17.52 13.78
N THR A 517 -3.32 -17.41 13.16
CA THR A 517 -2.60 -18.53 12.55
C THR A 517 -1.08 -18.31 12.64
N THR A 518 -0.31 -19.39 12.75
CA THR A 518 1.17 -19.39 12.74
C THR A 518 1.76 -19.32 11.33
N ASN A 519 0.97 -19.65 10.30
CA ASN A 519 1.43 -19.80 8.91
C ASN A 519 1.37 -18.51 8.08
N MET A 520 1.04 -17.37 8.69
CA MET A 520 1.03 -16.10 7.97
C MET A 520 2.45 -15.73 7.53
N ILE A 521 2.65 -15.47 6.24
CA ILE A 521 3.89 -14.88 5.73
C ILE A 521 3.68 -13.36 5.67
N VAL A 522 4.55 -12.60 6.34
CA VAL A 522 4.51 -11.15 6.28
C VAL A 522 5.42 -10.68 5.15
N ASP A 523 4.82 -10.34 4.02
CA ASP A 523 5.53 -10.02 2.77
C ASP A 523 5.83 -8.52 2.60
N LYS A 524 5.23 -7.67 3.44
CA LYS A 524 5.35 -6.20 3.38
C LYS A 524 5.02 -5.51 4.71
N PRO A 525 5.53 -4.28 4.93
CA PRO A 525 5.27 -3.54 6.17
C PRO A 525 3.89 -2.88 6.23
N HIS A 526 3.12 -2.86 5.14
CA HIS A 526 1.83 -2.15 5.04
C HIS A 526 1.89 -0.68 5.48
N ASN A 527 3.00 -0.03 5.16
CA ASN A 527 3.28 1.37 5.47
C ASN A 527 4.33 1.87 4.48
N LEU A 528 3.95 2.82 3.63
CA LEU A 528 4.80 3.41 2.59
C LEU A 528 6.12 3.94 3.17
N TYR A 529 6.09 4.55 4.34
CA TYR A 529 7.26 5.18 4.95
C TYR A 529 8.24 4.14 5.50
N LEU A 530 7.72 3.11 6.18
CA LEU A 530 8.55 1.98 6.63
C LEU A 530 9.08 1.17 5.44
N GLN A 531 8.27 0.99 4.39
CA GLN A 531 8.70 0.35 3.15
C GLN A 531 9.89 1.08 2.54
N ILE A 532 9.84 2.41 2.44
CA ILE A 532 10.97 3.21 1.93
C ILE A 532 12.19 3.07 2.85
N ALA A 533 12.00 3.19 4.16
CA ALA A 533 13.10 3.15 5.13
C ALA A 533 13.83 1.79 5.19
N LEU A 534 13.10 0.67 5.02
CA LEU A 534 13.68 -0.67 5.07
C LEU A 534 14.26 -1.09 3.72
N ASN A 535 13.56 -0.79 2.63
CA ASN A 535 14.00 -1.24 1.30
C ASN A 535 15.04 -0.30 0.67
N GLN A 536 14.92 1.02 0.85
CA GLN A 536 15.82 2.01 0.25
C GLN A 536 16.69 2.75 1.27
N GLY A 537 16.45 2.55 2.57
CA GLY A 537 17.22 3.15 3.66
C GLY A 537 16.56 4.40 4.26
N VAL A 538 16.86 4.71 5.52
CA VAL A 538 16.32 5.88 6.22
C VAL A 538 16.73 7.19 5.52
N VAL A 539 17.91 7.25 4.91
CA VAL A 539 18.33 8.41 4.12
C VAL A 539 17.44 8.61 2.88
N ALA A 540 17.03 7.54 2.19
CA ALA A 540 16.06 7.63 1.10
C ALA A 540 14.71 8.16 1.58
N LEU A 541 14.23 7.69 2.75
CA LEU A 541 13.01 8.20 3.38
C LEU A 541 13.14 9.70 3.65
N VAL A 542 14.26 10.19 4.19
CA VAL A 542 14.50 11.63 4.39
C VAL A 542 14.41 12.38 3.06
N GLY A 543 15.00 11.87 1.98
CA GLY A 543 14.88 12.44 0.64
C GLY A 543 13.43 12.55 0.16
N PHE A 544 12.66 11.48 0.32
CA PHE A 544 11.22 11.47 0.03
C PHE A 544 10.44 12.48 0.88
N MET A 545 10.74 12.57 2.18
CA MET A 545 10.09 13.51 3.09
C MET A 545 10.45 14.98 2.78
N ILE A 546 11.66 15.26 2.27
CA ILE A 546 12.03 16.60 1.77
C ILE A 546 11.17 16.97 0.57
N LEU A 547 11.03 16.07 -0.41
CA LEU A 547 10.17 16.29 -1.59
C LEU A 547 8.73 16.60 -1.18
N ILE A 548 8.12 15.69 -0.43
CA ILE A 548 6.71 15.76 -0.06
C ILE A 548 6.45 16.91 0.92
N GLY A 549 7.29 17.06 1.96
CA GLY A 549 7.17 18.14 2.93
C GLY A 549 7.28 19.52 2.29
N THR A 550 8.19 19.69 1.33
CA THR A 550 8.34 20.95 0.59
C THR A 550 7.09 21.24 -0.25
N TYR A 551 6.53 20.22 -0.92
CA TYR A 551 5.30 20.37 -1.70
C TYR A 551 4.09 20.75 -0.83
N ILE A 552 3.94 20.10 0.31
CA ILE A 552 2.86 20.37 1.27
C ILE A 552 2.99 21.79 1.81
N VAL A 553 4.17 22.20 2.27
CA VAL A 553 4.42 23.55 2.82
C VAL A 553 4.17 24.63 1.75
N GLN A 554 4.60 24.41 0.50
CA GLN A 554 4.32 25.34 -0.60
C GLN A 554 2.81 25.47 -0.83
N SER A 555 2.09 24.34 -0.89
CA SER A 555 0.65 24.31 -1.15
C SER A 555 -0.15 24.97 -0.03
N ILE A 556 0.20 24.73 1.24
CA ILE A 556 -0.41 25.41 2.39
C ILE A 556 -0.20 26.93 2.29
N LYS A 557 1.01 27.40 2.00
CA LYS A 557 1.29 28.84 1.84
C LYS A 557 0.51 29.47 0.69
N LEU A 558 0.32 28.72 -0.40
CA LEU A 558 -0.43 29.19 -1.57
C LEU A 558 -1.94 29.29 -1.28
N TYR A 559 -2.52 28.27 -0.63
CA TYR A 559 -3.97 28.05 -0.62
C TYR A 559 -4.66 28.22 0.74
N ALA A 560 -3.96 28.07 1.86
CA ALA A 560 -4.60 28.00 3.17
C ALA A 560 -5.33 29.30 3.56
N CYS A 561 -6.57 29.15 4.06
CA CYS A 561 -7.38 30.22 4.63
C CYS A 561 -7.43 31.49 3.75
N ARG A 562 -7.58 31.33 2.43
CA ARG A 562 -7.77 32.46 1.49
C ARG A 562 -9.26 32.83 1.41
N LYS A 563 -9.54 34.08 0.99
CA LYS A 563 -10.91 34.61 0.87
C LYS A 563 -11.63 34.13 -0.41
N GLY A 564 -10.86 33.86 -1.45
CA GLY A 564 -11.34 33.43 -2.76
C GLY A 564 -10.24 32.71 -3.51
N TYR A 565 -10.62 32.01 -4.57
CA TYR A 565 -9.73 31.19 -5.38
C TYR A 565 -10.08 31.36 -6.85
N SER A 566 -9.09 31.48 -7.71
CA SER A 566 -9.27 31.32 -9.16
C SER A 566 -9.57 29.86 -9.50
N GLU A 567 -10.15 29.60 -10.67
CA GLU A 567 -10.39 28.21 -11.10
C GLU A 567 -9.10 27.39 -11.18
N PHE A 568 -7.97 28.02 -11.53
CA PHE A 568 -6.69 27.32 -11.60
C PHE A 568 -6.13 27.01 -10.20
N GLU A 569 -6.36 27.89 -9.22
CA GLU A 569 -6.07 27.61 -7.81
C GLU A 569 -6.94 26.48 -7.26
N ILE A 570 -8.22 26.39 -7.66
CA ILE A 570 -9.10 25.26 -7.29
C ILE A 570 -8.55 23.94 -7.83
N ILE A 571 -8.05 23.92 -9.08
CA ILE A 571 -7.36 22.75 -9.65
C ILE A 571 -6.11 22.40 -8.84
N GLY A 572 -5.29 23.38 -8.48
CA GLY A 572 -4.10 23.17 -7.63
C GLY A 572 -4.45 22.59 -6.26
N ILE A 573 -5.51 23.09 -5.63
CA ILE A 573 -6.03 22.58 -4.35
C ILE A 573 -6.54 21.14 -4.51
N ALA A 574 -7.24 20.83 -5.60
CA ALA A 574 -7.76 19.49 -5.86
C ALA A 574 -6.62 18.46 -5.90
N PHE A 575 -5.55 18.72 -6.67
CA PHE A 575 -4.37 17.84 -6.70
C PHE A 575 -3.67 17.76 -5.35
N PHE A 576 -3.49 18.90 -4.67
CA PHE A 576 -2.87 18.93 -3.33
C PHE A 576 -3.62 18.02 -2.34
N LEU A 577 -4.95 18.13 -2.29
CA LEU A 577 -5.77 17.30 -1.41
C LEU A 577 -5.75 15.82 -1.80
N GLY A 578 -5.75 15.49 -3.09
CA GLY A 578 -5.55 14.11 -3.54
C GLY A 578 -4.22 13.52 -3.08
N ILE A 579 -3.13 14.29 -3.21
CA ILE A 579 -1.80 13.89 -2.76
C ILE A 579 -1.78 13.64 -1.24
N ILE A 580 -2.42 14.51 -0.44
CA ILE A 580 -2.60 14.27 1.01
C ILE A 580 -3.38 12.97 1.27
N GLY A 581 -4.41 12.68 0.49
CA GLY A 581 -5.20 11.46 0.63
C GLY A 581 -4.41 10.20 0.38
N TYR A 582 -3.60 10.17 -0.68
CA TYR A 582 -2.69 9.05 -0.95
C TYR A 582 -1.63 8.88 0.13
N LEU A 583 -0.98 9.98 0.56
CA LEU A 583 0.04 9.95 1.62
C LEU A 583 -0.54 9.49 2.97
N GLY A 584 -1.74 9.96 3.31
CA GLY A 584 -2.46 9.52 4.50
C GLY A 584 -2.83 8.05 4.46
N ALA A 585 -3.27 7.55 3.30
CA ALA A 585 -3.48 6.12 3.10
C ALA A 585 -2.17 5.32 3.20
N GLY A 586 -1.06 5.90 2.77
CA GLY A 586 0.30 5.35 2.87
C GLY A 586 0.79 5.09 4.31
N ILE A 587 0.12 5.61 5.34
CA ILE A 587 0.41 5.24 6.74
C ILE A 587 0.03 3.78 7.02
N PHE A 588 -1.02 3.27 6.36
CA PHE A 588 -1.57 1.91 6.57
C PHE A 588 -1.55 1.04 5.30
N ASN A 589 -0.86 1.51 4.27
CA ASN A 589 -0.68 0.81 3.01
C ASN A 589 0.68 1.12 2.40
N ASP A 590 1.16 0.19 1.60
CA ASP A 590 2.41 0.25 0.83
C ASP A 590 2.20 0.83 -0.59
N SER A 591 3.31 1.11 -1.26
CA SER A 591 3.33 1.44 -2.69
C SER A 591 3.05 0.20 -3.54
N VAL A 592 2.45 0.40 -4.72
CA VAL A 592 2.28 -0.65 -5.73
C VAL A 592 2.12 -0.04 -7.13
N VAL A 593 2.55 -0.79 -8.15
CA VAL A 593 2.47 -0.44 -9.58
C VAL A 593 1.06 -0.08 -10.07
N SER A 594 0.01 -0.51 -9.36
CA SER A 594 -1.37 -0.21 -9.72
C SER A 594 -1.81 1.23 -9.40
N VAL A 595 -1.16 1.91 -8.44
CA VAL A 595 -1.61 3.24 -7.96
C VAL A 595 -0.48 4.26 -7.94
N ALA A 596 0.75 3.84 -7.63
CA ALA A 596 1.91 4.72 -7.52
C ALA A 596 2.18 5.55 -8.79
N PRO A 597 2.10 5.03 -10.03
CA PRO A 597 2.32 5.84 -11.23
C PRO A 597 1.37 7.05 -11.32
N ILE A 598 0.11 6.86 -10.90
CA ILE A 598 -0.90 7.93 -10.86
C ILE A 598 -0.47 8.98 -9.84
N PHE A 599 -0.10 8.57 -8.64
CA PHE A 599 0.39 9.47 -7.59
C PHE A 599 1.57 10.33 -8.09
N TRP A 600 2.58 9.73 -8.72
CA TRP A 600 3.77 10.45 -9.19
C TRP A 600 3.46 11.42 -10.34
N ILE A 601 2.58 11.05 -11.29
CA ILE A 601 2.10 11.97 -12.33
C ILE A 601 1.33 13.15 -11.71
N LEU A 602 0.43 12.87 -10.75
CA LEU A 602 -0.38 13.91 -10.12
C LEU A 602 0.46 14.83 -9.23
N LEU A 603 1.50 14.31 -8.57
CA LEU A 603 2.49 15.11 -7.84
C LEU A 603 3.23 16.05 -8.78
N GLY A 604 3.73 15.56 -9.92
CA GLY A 604 4.37 16.37 -10.95
C GLY A 604 3.44 17.46 -11.50
N THR A 605 2.16 17.11 -11.72
CA THR A 605 1.12 18.06 -12.12
C THR A 605 0.90 19.15 -11.07
N GLY A 606 0.74 18.75 -9.80
CA GLY A 606 0.55 19.66 -8.67
C GLY A 606 1.72 20.62 -8.48
N MET A 607 2.95 20.12 -8.61
CA MET A 607 4.17 20.93 -8.58
C MET A 607 4.17 21.99 -9.70
N ALA A 608 3.80 21.61 -10.93
CA ALA A 608 3.77 22.53 -12.07
C ALA A 608 2.69 23.61 -11.88
N VAL A 609 1.50 23.22 -11.44
CA VAL A 609 0.39 24.14 -11.14
C VAL A 609 0.78 25.15 -10.06
N ASN A 610 1.38 24.68 -8.95
CA ASN A 610 1.88 25.55 -7.88
C ASN A 610 2.90 26.58 -8.39
N PHE A 611 3.84 26.15 -9.23
CA PHE A 611 4.83 27.05 -9.83
C PHE A 611 4.18 28.13 -10.69
N ILE A 612 3.24 27.75 -11.57
CA ILE A 612 2.57 28.68 -12.48
C ILE A 612 1.76 29.70 -11.67
N ILE A 613 0.95 29.26 -10.69
CA ILE A 613 0.18 30.16 -9.81
C ILE A 613 1.09 31.11 -9.05
N GLN A 614 2.21 30.60 -8.52
CA GLN A 614 3.16 31.45 -7.78
C GLN A 614 3.82 32.49 -8.68
N LYS A 615 4.14 32.13 -9.93
CA LYS A 615 4.69 33.05 -10.92
C LYS A 615 3.68 34.13 -11.28
N GLU A 616 2.44 33.75 -11.62
CA GLU A 616 1.35 34.69 -11.94
C GLU A 616 1.10 35.69 -10.80
N ARG A 617 1.10 35.23 -9.55
CA ARG A 617 0.95 36.12 -8.38
C ARG A 617 2.10 37.11 -8.25
N ARG A 618 3.36 36.66 -8.41
CA ARG A 618 4.53 37.55 -8.34
C ARG A 618 4.52 38.59 -9.47
N ASP A 619 4.13 38.18 -10.67
CA ASP A 619 4.06 39.09 -11.83
C ASP A 619 2.95 40.13 -11.63
N TYR A 620 1.82 39.74 -11.03
CA TYR A 620 0.74 40.65 -10.63
C TYR A 620 1.18 41.64 -9.54
N GLU A 621 1.83 41.17 -8.48
CA GLU A 621 2.34 42.01 -7.37
C GLU A 621 3.34 43.06 -7.90
N LYS A 622 4.29 42.66 -8.74
CA LYS A 622 5.24 43.59 -9.39
C LYS A 622 4.53 44.65 -10.22
N THR A 623 3.51 44.25 -10.98
CA THR A 623 2.73 45.19 -11.81
C THR A 623 1.98 46.19 -10.94
N LEU A 624 1.43 45.75 -9.81
CA LEU A 624 0.73 46.61 -8.85
C LEU A 624 1.69 47.60 -8.17
N GLU A 625 2.89 47.16 -7.78
CA GLU A 625 3.94 48.04 -7.24
C GLU A 625 4.35 49.10 -8.26
N HIS A 626 4.59 48.72 -9.52
CA HIS A 626 4.91 49.68 -10.59
C HIS A 626 3.77 50.68 -10.82
N ALA A 627 2.51 50.21 -10.86
CA ALA A 627 1.35 51.08 -11.00
C ALA A 627 1.21 52.05 -9.80
N THR A 628 1.48 51.58 -8.59
CA THR A 628 1.44 52.40 -7.35
C THR A 628 2.55 53.45 -7.34
N ILE A 629 3.77 53.10 -7.77
CA ILE A 629 4.90 54.03 -7.92
C ILE A 629 4.59 55.09 -8.99
N LEU A 630 4.06 54.67 -10.15
CA LEU A 630 3.65 55.60 -11.22
C LEU A 630 2.55 56.56 -10.77
N MET A 631 1.58 56.10 -9.98
CA MET A 631 0.55 56.98 -9.40
C MET A 631 1.11 57.95 -8.36
N LYS A 632 2.08 57.52 -7.53
CA LYS A 632 2.75 58.42 -6.57
C LYS A 632 3.62 59.46 -7.28
N ASN A 633 4.28 59.11 -8.37
CA ASN A 633 5.14 60.02 -9.13
C ASN A 633 4.35 60.96 -10.06
N LYS A 634 3.11 60.62 -10.44
CA LYS A 634 2.20 61.49 -11.21
C LYS A 634 1.47 62.55 -10.38
N LYS A 635 1.87 62.80 -9.12
CA LYS A 635 1.32 63.91 -8.31
C LYS A 635 1.79 65.32 -8.72
N HIS A 636 2.55 65.47 -9.80
CA HIS A 636 2.94 66.77 -10.37
C HIS A 636 2.87 66.78 -11.91
N ILE A 637 1.66 66.67 -12.45
CA ILE A 637 1.34 67.26 -13.76
C ILE A 637 0.03 68.00 -13.62
#